data_AF-A0A812KYR6-F1
#
_entry.id   AF-A0A812KYR6-F1
#
_cell.length_a   1.000
_cell.length_b   1.000
_cell.length_c   1.000
_cell.angle_alpha   90.00
_cell.angle_beta   90.00
_cell.angle_gamma   90.00
#
_symmetry.space_group_name_H-M   'P 1'
#
loop_
_entity.id
_entity.type
_entity.pdbx_description
1 polymer ?
#
loop_
_entity_poly.entity_id
_entity_poly.type
_entity_poly.pdbx_seq_one_letter_code
_entity_poly.pdbx_strand_id
1 'polypeptide(L)'
;MKSDSCFVVKGSLTLEMDLLRMSGCRSMGHGGALRTLGDLTVIGGKLEFDDCHAFQGGAVYVEGRTQIRGGEATFTKCTASMSVRGFNTRKATHKFLREIHRVRFHQLQYCGGGLAVDGSLLLQEARMTFESCSAEEFGGALCVIGGFDQQGGSMNFNTCTSGRAAGGVYVNGSFYEESGAMYFKNCTSSEKGGGMFLRCTQAGSKSCGISQSRLTFRSCSSAVGGGLSLSGALDLMHSNASFEYCRAAIEGGGLGVTSGSAVSARVVSLEFKQCAAGRYGGGIHSLKAKMRLDQSNMTFVECTAGRIGGGFAVRDGRLTHARGKMSFHFCKAYAGAAFSSTLGAELADVDVDMCTSLGAEVTSSMGNISIQRLTFVYDGPSAGYEPSLVAPNVSISEVNCTATHQCTLRAATLRIPSLLCPPGREIEKHSASLPHEPHHGCRLCEPGHFQPLPWRNPYCFPCPGEAKACDAVSVTMQAGYMLNVPNLSSLIDFSELESVKRTYFCPNAASCPGGRLAYQNQTAMCSPGATGEGCEFSTPGYADGDYANPYGKFECPTAPSVWVAAASYLFGKDLFVFVLASSSVLGAKAGRKESAVLVNHLMAFGIIASRCLAALMQTEVFAGQSVFFRDVLDAWGIVIDTGTGQAASGTPVSCFPKAMYDDSGLTGFFLKFALANAPALLLVCVFGCAKGFWLSIIVGSNCFLPAFCGRLSTLLISFRPTAADGPRFYYDIDNGQQWMMVLATVMVLTICFSATIWLFLRATHSDQDPGSLQVLYLAAPYKPQYASWEVERLLRKMTFSVICTAFPVTMHPMTQLALLACISIVSAALYLKLQPYSLAKFNEMETGLLLAANVMAVLTLLSSHPSADWGTYLPGIQFAAGMAAVSIGTGCTVWMAILIGAAFMTEREKE
;
A
#
# COMPACT_ATOMS: atom_id res chain seq x y z
N MET A 1 67.44 -53.23 6.59
CA MET A 1 67.93 -51.91 7.04
C MET A 1 66.74 -50.98 7.16
N LYS A 2 66.58 -50.27 8.28
CA LYS A 2 65.56 -49.22 8.37
C LYS A 2 66.00 -48.08 7.45
N SER A 3 65.21 -47.75 6.42
CA SER A 3 65.52 -46.57 5.61
C SER A 3 65.14 -45.35 6.44
N ASP A 4 66.15 -44.55 6.79
CA ASP A 4 65.95 -43.19 7.27
C ASP A 4 65.54 -42.27 6.10
N SER A 5 65.22 -41.02 6.39
CA SER A 5 64.86 -39.99 5.40
C SER A 5 65.92 -39.82 4.31
N CYS A 6 65.52 -39.36 3.12
CA CYS A 6 66.48 -39.02 2.06
C CYS A 6 67.55 -38.02 2.53
N PHE A 7 67.17 -37.07 3.39
CA PHE A 7 68.07 -36.08 3.97
C PHE A 7 67.75 -35.86 5.45
N VAL A 8 68.73 -36.08 6.33
CA VAL A 8 68.59 -35.95 7.78
C VAL A 8 69.59 -34.93 8.31
N VAL A 9 69.09 -33.94 9.04
CA VAL A 9 69.90 -32.92 9.72
C VAL A 9 69.73 -33.08 11.23
N LYS A 10 70.84 -33.34 11.93
CA LYS A 10 70.84 -33.54 13.39
C LYS A 10 70.72 -32.23 14.21
N GLY A 11 70.83 -31.08 13.55
CA GLY A 11 70.68 -29.75 14.15
C GLY A 11 69.68 -28.90 13.37
N SER A 12 69.86 -27.58 13.41
CA SER A 12 69.05 -26.64 12.64
C SER A 12 69.52 -26.53 11.18
N LEU A 13 68.58 -26.27 10.27
CA LEU A 13 68.82 -26.11 8.83
C LEU A 13 68.25 -24.78 8.36
N THR A 14 69.08 -23.99 7.67
CA THR A 14 68.63 -22.80 6.95
C THR A 14 68.77 -23.05 5.45
N LEU A 15 67.68 -22.86 4.71
CA LEU A 15 67.61 -22.99 3.25
C LEU A 15 67.40 -21.60 2.64
N GLU A 16 68.40 -21.15 1.88
CA GLU A 16 68.37 -19.95 1.07
C GLU A 16 68.80 -20.36 -0.35
N MET A 17 67.83 -20.74 -1.17
CA MET A 17 68.07 -21.27 -2.52
C MET A 17 66.86 -21.03 -3.42
N ASP A 18 67.08 -21.01 -4.73
CA ASP A 18 66.00 -20.75 -5.69
C ASP A 18 65.01 -21.92 -5.79
N LEU A 19 65.49 -23.16 -5.78
CA LEU A 19 64.66 -24.37 -5.90
C LEU A 19 65.28 -25.55 -5.12
N LEU A 20 64.49 -26.15 -4.23
CA LEU A 20 64.75 -27.49 -3.69
C LEU A 20 63.65 -28.43 -4.17
N ARG A 21 64.03 -29.50 -4.89
CA ARG A 21 63.08 -30.53 -5.32
C ARG A 21 63.50 -31.90 -4.81
N MET A 22 62.59 -32.61 -4.16
CA MET A 22 62.79 -33.99 -3.69
C MET A 22 61.57 -34.83 -4.06
N SER A 23 61.79 -36.04 -4.59
CA SER A 23 60.68 -36.89 -5.04
C SER A 23 60.93 -38.37 -4.83
N GLY A 24 59.89 -39.14 -4.55
CA GLY A 24 59.93 -40.60 -4.40
C GLY A 24 60.61 -41.08 -3.10
N CYS A 25 60.79 -40.20 -2.12
CA CYS A 25 61.49 -40.51 -0.88
C CYS A 25 60.64 -41.35 0.08
N ARG A 26 61.22 -42.42 0.65
CA ARG A 26 60.50 -43.37 1.52
C ARG A 26 61.29 -43.65 2.81
N SER A 27 60.73 -43.26 3.95
CA SER A 27 61.31 -43.47 5.28
C SER A 27 60.40 -44.35 6.15
N MET A 28 60.98 -45.23 6.97
CA MET A 28 60.21 -45.90 8.04
C MET A 28 60.19 -45.07 9.34
N GLY A 29 60.90 -43.94 9.37
CA GLY A 29 60.90 -42.97 10.46
C GLY A 29 60.16 -41.69 10.09
N HIS A 30 60.58 -40.59 10.70
CA HIS A 30 60.01 -39.26 10.48
C HIS A 30 60.64 -38.60 9.25
N GLY A 31 59.87 -37.86 8.44
CA GLY A 31 60.34 -37.15 7.26
C GLY A 31 60.71 -38.09 6.12
N GLY A 32 59.93 -38.14 5.05
CA GLY A 32 60.28 -39.00 3.90
C GLY A 32 61.48 -38.43 3.18
N ALA A 33 61.36 -37.18 2.76
CA ALA A 33 62.40 -36.43 2.07
C ALA A 33 63.36 -35.74 3.05
N LEU A 34 62.84 -34.92 3.97
CA LEU A 34 63.65 -34.08 4.86
C LEU A 34 63.25 -34.31 6.31
N ARG A 35 64.25 -34.54 7.17
CA ARG A 35 64.07 -34.56 8.63
C ARG A 35 65.07 -33.64 9.30
N THR A 36 64.59 -32.73 10.15
CA THR A 36 65.45 -31.89 11.01
C THR A 36 65.13 -32.14 12.48
N LEU A 37 66.18 -32.37 13.29
CA LEU A 37 66.04 -32.50 14.75
C LEU A 37 66.09 -31.13 15.46
N GLY A 38 66.55 -30.08 14.76
CA GLY A 38 66.51 -28.69 15.23
C GLY A 38 65.51 -27.85 14.43
N ASP A 39 65.74 -26.53 14.40
CA ASP A 39 64.89 -25.56 13.71
C ASP A 39 65.07 -25.66 12.18
N LEU A 40 64.01 -25.42 11.40
CA LEU A 40 64.05 -25.28 9.95
C LEU A 40 63.71 -23.84 9.56
N THR A 41 64.61 -23.13 8.90
CA THR A 41 64.35 -21.79 8.34
C THR A 41 64.45 -21.84 6.82
N VAL A 42 63.42 -21.36 6.13
CA VAL A 42 63.39 -21.24 4.66
C VAL A 42 63.22 -19.76 4.33
N ILE A 43 64.10 -19.23 3.48
CA ILE A 43 64.09 -17.82 3.08
C ILE A 43 63.95 -17.77 1.55
N GLY A 44 62.75 -17.40 1.08
CA GLY A 44 62.43 -17.31 -0.34
C GLY A 44 62.44 -18.66 -1.07
N GLY A 45 62.60 -18.60 -2.40
CA GLY A 45 62.74 -19.79 -3.25
C GLY A 45 61.47 -20.63 -3.43
N LYS A 46 61.65 -21.79 -4.05
CA LYS A 46 60.61 -22.80 -4.27
C LYS A 46 61.01 -24.14 -3.66
N LEU A 47 60.15 -24.75 -2.85
CA LEU A 47 60.31 -26.10 -2.34
C LEU A 47 59.27 -27.02 -3.01
N GLU A 48 59.70 -28.13 -3.59
CA GLU A 48 58.84 -29.10 -4.26
C GLU A 48 59.09 -30.50 -3.72
N PHE A 49 58.07 -31.09 -3.08
CA PHE A 49 58.09 -32.46 -2.58
C PHE A 49 57.01 -33.28 -3.27
N ASP A 50 57.39 -34.37 -3.95
CA ASP A 50 56.45 -35.19 -4.73
C ASP A 50 56.59 -36.70 -4.42
N ASP A 51 55.46 -37.37 -4.15
CA ASP A 51 55.40 -38.81 -3.83
C ASP A 51 56.33 -39.24 -2.68
N CYS A 52 56.35 -38.46 -1.59
CA CYS A 52 57.15 -38.78 -0.40
C CYS A 52 56.33 -39.54 0.66
N HIS A 53 56.94 -40.54 1.29
CA HIS A 53 56.27 -41.43 2.26
C HIS A 53 57.09 -41.54 3.54
N ALA A 54 56.44 -41.40 4.69
CA ALA A 54 57.07 -41.56 6.00
C ALA A 54 56.09 -42.09 7.05
N PHE A 55 56.60 -42.37 8.24
CA PHE A 55 55.77 -42.64 9.42
C PHE A 55 55.07 -41.36 9.92
N GLN A 56 55.79 -40.23 9.91
CA GLN A 56 55.29 -38.88 10.23
C GLN A 56 55.94 -37.86 9.30
N GLY A 57 55.23 -36.80 8.90
CA GLY A 57 55.76 -35.79 8.00
C GLY A 57 56.13 -36.40 6.65
N GLY A 58 55.13 -36.89 5.91
CA GLY A 58 55.35 -37.76 4.75
C GLY A 58 56.42 -37.25 3.78
N ALA A 59 56.53 -35.93 3.57
CA ALA A 59 57.73 -35.32 3.00
C ALA A 59 58.69 -34.75 4.05
N VAL A 60 58.22 -33.87 4.92
CA VAL A 60 59.08 -33.08 5.83
C VAL A 60 58.65 -33.28 7.28
N TYR A 61 59.63 -33.55 8.15
CA TYR A 61 59.45 -33.56 9.60
C TYR A 61 60.44 -32.64 10.30
N VAL A 62 59.94 -31.80 11.20
CA VAL A 62 60.74 -30.87 12.00
C VAL A 62 60.41 -31.04 13.48
N GLU A 63 61.42 -31.32 14.30
CA GLU A 63 61.26 -31.40 15.77
C GLU A 63 61.39 -30.03 16.47
N GLY A 64 62.01 -29.05 15.80
CA GLY A 64 62.13 -27.69 16.30
C GLY A 64 61.08 -26.73 15.75
N ARG A 65 61.43 -25.45 15.71
CA ARG A 65 60.62 -24.41 15.08
C ARG A 65 60.84 -24.39 13.58
N THR A 66 59.76 -24.26 12.83
CA THR A 66 59.81 -24.06 11.38
C THR A 66 59.45 -22.60 11.07
N GLN A 67 60.30 -21.90 10.33
CA GLN A 67 60.03 -20.56 9.85
C GLN A 67 60.17 -20.53 8.33
N ILE A 68 59.13 -20.14 7.61
CA ILE A 68 59.16 -19.95 6.15
C ILE A 68 58.84 -18.49 5.86
N ARG A 69 59.81 -17.76 5.29
CA ARG A 69 59.71 -16.33 4.99
C ARG A 69 59.75 -16.14 3.48
N GLY A 70 58.62 -15.73 2.90
CA GLY A 70 58.43 -15.66 1.46
C GLY A 70 58.55 -17.03 0.78
N GLY A 71 58.58 -17.02 -0.55
CA GLY A 71 58.73 -18.23 -1.36
C GLY A 71 57.46 -19.07 -1.48
N GLU A 72 57.61 -20.22 -2.14
CA GLU A 72 56.53 -21.16 -2.43
C GLU A 72 56.93 -22.59 -2.01
N ALA A 73 56.08 -23.31 -1.27
CA ALA A 73 56.30 -24.72 -0.95
C ALA A 73 55.12 -25.58 -1.45
N THR A 74 55.41 -26.55 -2.30
CA THR A 74 54.43 -27.47 -2.88
C THR A 74 54.71 -28.90 -2.44
N PHE A 75 53.66 -29.57 -1.94
CA PHE A 75 53.67 -30.96 -1.50
C PHE A 75 52.61 -31.72 -2.28
N THR A 76 53.02 -32.72 -3.06
CA THR A 76 52.14 -33.48 -3.95
C THR A 76 52.22 -34.96 -3.61
N LYS A 77 51.07 -35.59 -3.34
CA LYS A 77 50.92 -37.04 -3.07
C LYS A 77 51.78 -37.56 -1.90
N CYS A 78 52.08 -36.70 -0.93
CA CYS A 78 52.88 -37.09 0.22
C CYS A 78 52.01 -37.80 1.28
N THR A 79 52.54 -38.88 1.87
CA THR A 79 51.76 -39.78 2.74
C THR A 79 52.46 -40.09 4.07
N ALA A 80 51.74 -39.94 5.18
CA ALA A 80 52.15 -40.39 6.51
C ALA A 80 51.32 -41.62 6.93
N SER A 81 51.92 -42.82 6.99
CA SER A 81 51.20 -44.05 7.33
C SER A 81 52.08 -45.13 7.97
N MET A 82 51.48 -46.04 8.75
CA MET A 82 52.13 -47.27 9.19
C MET A 82 52.41 -48.23 8.03
N SER A 83 51.54 -48.23 7.02
CA SER A 83 51.57 -49.18 5.92
C SER A 83 52.50 -48.70 4.80
N VAL A 84 53.80 -48.57 5.07
CA VAL A 84 54.76 -48.58 3.97
C VAL A 84 54.66 -49.98 3.35
N ARG A 85 53.96 -50.07 2.20
CA ARG A 85 53.59 -51.31 1.50
C ARG A 85 54.80 -52.27 1.45
N GLY A 86 54.76 -53.33 2.25
CA GLY A 86 55.83 -54.33 2.28
C GLY A 86 55.82 -55.30 3.47
N PHE A 87 55.20 -54.95 4.61
CA PHE A 87 55.17 -55.84 5.78
C PHE A 87 53.76 -56.39 6.05
N ASN A 88 53.65 -57.71 5.99
CA ASN A 88 52.46 -58.48 6.31
C ASN A 88 52.29 -58.55 7.85
N THR A 89 51.71 -57.52 8.46
CA THR A 89 51.74 -57.28 9.92
C THR A 89 50.74 -58.11 10.74
N ARG A 90 50.06 -59.13 10.18
CA ARG A 90 49.12 -59.98 10.94
C ARG A 90 49.74 -60.80 12.09
N LYS A 91 51.08 -60.84 12.26
CA LYS A 91 51.73 -61.58 13.35
C LYS A 91 52.56 -60.75 14.35
N ALA A 92 52.77 -59.45 14.14
CA ALA A 92 53.69 -58.66 14.98
C ALA A 92 52.98 -57.75 16.02
N THR A 93 51.68 -57.49 15.87
CA THR A 93 50.95 -56.51 16.69
C THR A 93 50.63 -56.96 18.12
N HIS A 94 50.66 -58.27 18.41
CA HIS A 94 50.29 -58.76 19.76
C HIS A 94 51.45 -58.86 20.77
N LYS A 95 52.72 -58.93 20.33
CA LYS A 95 53.85 -59.13 21.25
C LYS A 95 54.58 -57.83 21.63
N PHE A 96 54.44 -56.77 20.84
CA PHE A 96 55.14 -55.50 21.07
C PHE A 96 54.38 -54.50 21.97
N LEU A 97 53.09 -54.75 22.25
CA LEU A 97 52.23 -53.83 23.03
C LEU A 97 52.16 -54.12 24.54
N ARG A 98 52.94 -55.08 25.07
CA ARG A 98 52.85 -55.50 26.48
C ARG A 98 53.94 -54.97 27.44
N GLU A 99 54.99 -54.32 26.95
CA GLU A 99 56.12 -53.89 27.82
C GLU A 99 56.38 -52.38 27.91
N ILE A 100 55.55 -51.50 27.33
CA ILE A 100 55.70 -50.05 27.48
C ILE A 100 54.56 -49.49 28.34
N HIS A 101 54.62 -49.76 29.64
CA HIS A 101 53.91 -48.98 30.65
C HIS A 101 54.85 -47.84 31.11
N ARG A 102 54.46 -46.56 30.87
CA ARG A 102 55.11 -45.28 31.27
C ARG A 102 55.93 -44.48 30.23
N VAL A 103 55.69 -44.62 28.93
CA VAL A 103 56.10 -43.58 27.96
C VAL A 103 54.88 -42.70 27.64
N ARG A 104 55.03 -41.36 27.76
CA ARG A 104 53.98 -40.39 27.48
C ARG A 104 53.39 -40.64 26.09
N PHE A 105 52.08 -40.87 26.01
CA PHE A 105 51.30 -41.14 24.79
C PHE A 105 51.30 -39.99 23.73
N HIS A 106 52.17 -38.99 23.88
CA HIS A 106 52.30 -37.89 22.92
C HIS A 106 53.19 -38.22 21.70
N GLN A 107 53.91 -39.36 21.68
CA GLN A 107 54.93 -39.64 20.67
C GLN A 107 54.54 -40.61 19.53
N LEU A 108 53.30 -41.09 19.46
CA LEU A 108 52.88 -42.11 18.46
C LEU A 108 51.66 -41.67 17.64
N GLN A 109 51.66 -40.44 17.13
CA GLN A 109 50.56 -39.93 16.29
C GLN A 109 50.98 -39.86 14.81
N TYR A 110 50.16 -40.38 13.88
CA TYR A 110 50.45 -40.34 12.44
C TYR A 110 50.03 -39.01 11.85
N CYS A 111 51.01 -38.12 11.70
CA CYS A 111 50.79 -36.69 11.54
C CYS A 111 51.40 -36.15 10.24
N GLY A 112 50.65 -35.34 9.49
CA GLY A 112 51.18 -34.49 8.41
C GLY A 112 51.62 -35.26 7.17
N GLY A 113 50.72 -35.51 6.21
CA GLY A 113 51.09 -36.21 4.97
C GLY A 113 52.15 -35.46 4.16
N GLY A 114 52.11 -34.13 4.11
CA GLY A 114 53.16 -33.29 3.55
C GLY A 114 54.19 -32.89 4.60
N LEU A 115 53.75 -32.11 5.59
CA LEU A 115 54.60 -31.47 6.60
C LEU A 115 54.11 -31.78 8.01
N ALA A 116 55.02 -32.20 8.88
CA ALA A 116 54.79 -32.33 10.32
C ALA A 116 55.80 -31.50 11.11
N VAL A 117 55.31 -30.70 12.06
CA VAL A 117 56.12 -29.85 12.94
C VAL A 117 55.76 -30.16 14.40
N ASP A 118 56.70 -30.69 15.15
CA ASP A 118 56.60 -30.92 16.60
C ASP A 118 57.19 -29.73 17.38
N GLY A 119 56.64 -28.54 17.11
CA GLY A 119 57.15 -27.26 17.59
C GLY A 119 56.26 -26.11 17.11
N SER A 120 56.84 -24.95 16.83
CA SER A 120 56.10 -23.83 16.24
C SER A 120 56.35 -23.67 14.75
N LEU A 121 55.30 -23.52 13.95
CA LEU A 121 55.36 -23.11 12.56
C LEU A 121 55.05 -21.61 12.45
N LEU A 122 55.97 -20.83 11.88
CA LEU A 122 55.79 -19.42 11.53
C LEU A 122 55.87 -19.26 10.01
N LEU A 123 54.77 -18.84 9.38
CA LEU A 123 54.72 -18.49 7.97
C LEU A 123 54.65 -16.97 7.83
N GLN A 124 55.56 -16.37 7.09
CA GLN A 124 55.56 -14.93 6.82
C GLN A 124 55.54 -14.72 5.31
N GLU A 125 54.43 -14.23 4.78
CA GLU A 125 54.24 -13.92 3.35
C GLU A 125 54.53 -15.10 2.38
N ALA A 126 54.48 -16.34 2.89
CA ALA A 126 54.79 -17.54 2.12
C ALA A 126 53.54 -18.11 1.42
N ARG A 127 53.74 -18.82 0.32
CA ARG A 127 52.68 -19.59 -0.35
C ARG A 127 52.93 -21.08 -0.15
N MET A 128 51.92 -21.80 0.37
CA MET A 128 52.03 -23.26 0.53
C MET A 128 50.89 -23.97 -0.20
N THR A 129 51.21 -25.01 -0.95
CA THR A 129 50.24 -25.83 -1.69
C THR A 129 50.42 -27.29 -1.30
N PHE A 130 49.33 -27.93 -0.91
CA PHE A 130 49.27 -29.35 -0.60
C PHE A 130 48.23 -30.01 -1.51
N GLU A 131 48.64 -30.99 -2.30
CA GLU A 131 47.80 -31.67 -3.26
C GLU A 131 47.83 -33.17 -3.04
N SER A 132 46.66 -33.77 -2.80
CA SER A 132 46.51 -35.22 -2.62
C SER A 132 47.38 -35.81 -1.50
N CYS A 133 47.67 -35.02 -0.46
CA CYS A 133 48.40 -35.50 0.70
C CYS A 133 47.50 -36.32 1.63
N SER A 134 48.04 -37.33 2.30
CA SER A 134 47.26 -38.16 3.21
C SER A 134 48.00 -38.52 4.50
N ALA A 135 47.25 -38.66 5.60
CA ALA A 135 47.77 -39.12 6.88
C ALA A 135 46.82 -40.15 7.53
N GLU A 136 47.36 -41.14 8.21
CA GLU A 136 46.54 -42.18 8.86
C GLU A 136 45.71 -41.64 10.04
N GLU A 137 46.18 -40.59 10.74
CA GLU A 137 45.44 -40.03 11.87
C GLU A 137 45.14 -38.54 11.71
N PHE A 138 46.16 -37.68 11.72
CA PHE A 138 45.98 -36.24 11.90
C PHE A 138 46.64 -35.42 10.80
N GLY A 139 45.91 -34.41 10.30
CA GLY A 139 46.47 -33.42 9.38
C GLY A 139 46.92 -34.06 8.08
N GLY A 140 45.97 -34.41 7.20
CA GLY A 140 46.27 -35.12 5.96
C GLY A 140 47.34 -34.42 5.10
N ALA A 141 47.43 -33.10 5.18
CA ALA A 141 48.52 -32.32 4.61
C ALA A 141 49.52 -31.81 5.65
N LEU A 142 49.03 -31.10 6.67
CA LEU A 142 49.83 -30.37 7.64
C LEU A 142 49.43 -30.74 9.07
N CYS A 143 50.40 -31.06 9.90
CA CYS A 143 50.20 -31.25 11.33
C CYS A 143 51.20 -30.42 12.13
N VAL A 144 50.69 -29.59 13.05
CA VAL A 144 51.51 -28.78 13.97
C VAL A 144 51.13 -29.13 15.41
N ILE A 145 52.11 -29.59 16.18
CA ILE A 145 51.98 -29.85 17.62
C ILE A 145 52.79 -28.75 18.32
N GLY A 146 52.09 -27.73 18.83
CA GLY A 146 52.70 -26.53 19.38
C GLY A 146 51.98 -25.26 18.90
N GLY A 147 52.67 -24.39 18.17
CA GLY A 147 52.10 -23.11 17.72
C GLY A 147 52.09 -22.98 16.21
N PHE A 148 50.99 -22.57 15.60
CA PHE A 148 50.98 -22.20 14.18
C PHE A 148 50.61 -20.72 14.04
N ASP A 149 51.56 -19.91 13.57
CA ASP A 149 51.40 -18.49 13.30
C ASP A 149 51.61 -18.24 11.79
N GLN A 150 50.61 -17.69 11.11
CA GLN A 150 50.70 -17.25 9.73
C GLN A 150 50.43 -15.75 9.66
N GLN A 151 51.42 -15.03 9.14
CA GLN A 151 51.44 -13.59 8.97
C GLN A 151 51.49 -13.30 7.46
N GLY A 152 50.32 -13.13 6.85
CA GLY A 152 50.15 -12.97 5.41
C GLY A 152 50.34 -14.26 4.61
N GLY A 153 50.44 -14.12 3.29
CA GLY A 153 50.64 -15.26 2.39
C GLY A 153 49.35 -16.04 2.08
N SER A 154 49.49 -17.25 1.53
CA SER A 154 48.34 -18.09 1.20
C SER A 154 48.64 -19.59 1.30
N MET A 155 47.72 -20.35 1.88
CA MET A 155 47.79 -21.81 1.91
C MET A 155 46.64 -22.46 1.13
N ASN A 156 46.97 -23.43 0.29
CA ASN A 156 46.02 -24.19 -0.51
C ASN A 156 46.11 -25.68 -0.16
N PHE A 157 44.99 -26.28 0.22
CA PHE A 157 44.86 -27.70 0.55
C PHE A 157 43.83 -28.30 -0.40
N ASN A 158 44.27 -29.17 -1.31
CA ASN A 158 43.43 -29.79 -2.31
C ASN A 158 43.44 -31.32 -2.15
N THR A 159 42.26 -31.90 -1.95
CA THR A 159 42.05 -33.35 -1.91
C THR A 159 42.91 -34.04 -0.84
N CYS A 160 43.04 -33.41 0.33
CA CYS A 160 43.84 -33.95 1.43
C CYS A 160 42.97 -34.78 2.38
N THR A 161 43.48 -35.91 2.83
CA THR A 161 42.68 -36.89 3.60
C THR A 161 43.36 -37.31 4.90
N SER A 162 42.61 -37.41 5.99
CA SER A 162 43.10 -38.02 7.23
C SER A 162 42.18 -39.12 7.76
N GLY A 163 42.77 -40.14 8.38
CA GLY A 163 42.00 -41.26 8.92
C GLY A 163 41.31 -40.96 10.25
N ARG A 164 41.60 -39.83 10.92
CA ARG A 164 40.89 -39.39 12.14
C ARG A 164 40.44 -37.93 12.09
N ALA A 165 41.34 -36.96 12.15
CA ALA A 165 40.96 -35.55 12.21
C ALA A 165 41.79 -34.65 11.31
N ALA A 166 41.19 -33.56 10.82
CA ALA A 166 41.75 -32.62 9.87
C ALA A 166 42.25 -33.25 8.56
N GLY A 167 41.41 -33.31 7.53
CA GLY A 167 41.85 -33.77 6.22
C GLY A 167 42.96 -32.89 5.64
N GLY A 168 42.94 -31.58 5.90
CA GLY A 168 44.02 -30.65 5.58
C GLY A 168 44.96 -30.39 6.76
N VAL A 169 44.53 -29.54 7.70
CA VAL A 169 45.38 -28.93 8.74
C VAL A 169 44.96 -29.32 10.14
N TYR A 170 45.86 -29.97 10.88
CA TYR A 170 45.71 -30.24 12.30
C TYR A 170 46.62 -29.34 13.13
N VAL A 171 46.05 -28.63 14.11
CA VAL A 171 46.82 -27.86 15.08
C VAL A 171 46.44 -28.28 16.49
N ASN A 172 47.44 -28.69 17.27
CA ASN A 172 47.30 -28.96 18.70
C ASN A 172 48.16 -27.99 19.50
N GLY A 173 47.53 -26.90 19.95
CA GLY A 173 48.14 -25.79 20.69
C GLY A 173 47.59 -24.45 20.18
N SER A 174 48.42 -23.43 20.04
CA SER A 174 47.96 -22.09 19.61
C SER A 174 47.92 -21.97 18.08
N PHE A 175 46.90 -21.28 17.57
CA PHE A 175 46.76 -20.98 16.15
C PHE A 175 46.51 -19.48 15.96
N TYR A 176 47.33 -18.82 15.16
CA TYR A 176 47.19 -17.41 14.81
C TYR A 176 47.30 -17.25 13.30
N GLU A 177 46.28 -16.63 12.73
CA GLU A 177 46.21 -16.30 11.31
C GLU A 177 45.95 -14.80 11.20
N GLU A 178 46.91 -14.05 10.65
CA GLU A 178 46.85 -12.60 10.51
C GLU A 178 47.10 -12.18 9.05
N SER A 179 46.15 -11.47 8.45
CA SER A 179 46.23 -10.93 7.09
C SER A 179 46.50 -11.96 5.97
N GLY A 180 46.27 -13.25 6.22
CA GLY A 180 46.52 -14.33 5.27
C GLY A 180 45.25 -14.90 4.62
N ALA A 181 45.44 -15.96 3.82
CA ALA A 181 44.34 -16.71 3.24
C ALA A 181 44.58 -18.22 3.29
N MET A 182 43.55 -18.98 3.65
CA MET A 182 43.58 -20.45 3.60
C MET A 182 42.41 -21.00 2.79
N TYR A 183 42.71 -21.92 1.87
CA TYR A 183 41.74 -22.54 0.98
C TYR A 183 41.79 -24.06 1.14
N PHE A 184 40.65 -24.66 1.47
CA PHE A 184 40.48 -26.10 1.63
C PHE A 184 39.46 -26.59 0.61
N LYS A 185 39.85 -27.51 -0.26
CA LYS A 185 39.00 -28.08 -1.30
C LYS A 185 39.05 -29.60 -1.25
N ASN A 186 37.89 -30.24 -1.18
CA ASN A 186 37.75 -31.71 -1.18
C ASN A 186 38.55 -32.39 -0.05
N CYS A 187 38.71 -31.75 1.10
CA CYS A 187 39.45 -32.33 2.21
C CYS A 187 38.52 -33.18 3.09
N THR A 188 38.97 -34.37 3.50
CA THR A 188 38.13 -35.32 4.24
C THR A 188 38.82 -35.88 5.47
N SER A 189 38.07 -36.02 6.57
CA SER A 189 38.50 -36.78 7.75
C SER A 189 37.38 -37.70 8.23
N SER A 190 37.70 -38.72 9.04
CA SER A 190 36.67 -39.65 9.53
C SER A 190 35.92 -39.16 10.77
N GLU A 191 36.57 -38.35 11.62
CA GLU A 191 36.03 -37.88 12.90
C GLU A 191 35.77 -36.37 12.92
N LYS A 192 36.80 -35.53 12.80
CA LYS A 192 36.69 -34.09 13.10
C LYS A 192 37.38 -33.20 12.08
N GLY A 193 36.69 -32.19 11.56
CA GLY A 193 37.27 -31.18 10.68
C GLY A 193 37.66 -31.77 9.34
N GLY A 194 36.83 -31.65 8.31
CA GLY A 194 37.19 -32.20 6.99
C GLY A 194 38.35 -31.42 6.38
N GLY A 195 38.32 -30.09 6.47
CA GLY A 195 39.44 -29.22 6.12
C GLY A 195 40.43 -29.03 7.27
N MET A 196 39.95 -28.55 8.42
CA MET A 196 40.81 -28.13 9.52
C MET A 196 40.25 -28.55 10.89
N PHE A 197 41.14 -28.93 11.80
CA PHE A 197 40.80 -29.17 13.21
C PHE A 197 41.77 -28.41 14.11
N LEU A 198 41.20 -27.49 14.91
CA LEU A 198 41.94 -26.70 15.88
C LEU A 198 41.65 -27.20 17.30
N ARG A 199 42.71 -27.61 18.00
CA ARG A 199 42.67 -28.03 19.40
C ARG A 199 43.45 -27.02 20.27
N CYS A 200 42.75 -25.97 20.67
CA CYS A 200 43.22 -24.82 21.44
C CYS A 200 42.97 -24.99 22.95
N THR A 201 43.20 -26.19 23.50
CA THR A 201 42.77 -26.56 24.86
C THR A 201 43.91 -26.65 25.89
N GLN A 202 45.15 -26.30 25.55
CA GLN A 202 46.26 -26.46 26.50
C GLN A 202 46.20 -25.36 27.57
N ALA A 203 46.14 -25.76 28.84
CA ALA A 203 46.20 -24.83 29.97
C ALA A 203 47.53 -24.03 29.90
N GLY A 204 47.43 -22.71 29.71
CA GLY A 204 48.58 -21.82 29.55
C GLY A 204 49.00 -21.53 28.11
N SER A 205 48.43 -22.18 27.09
CA SER A 205 48.64 -21.76 25.69
C SER A 205 47.78 -20.53 25.39
N LYS A 206 48.30 -19.60 24.60
CA LYS A 206 47.52 -18.46 24.11
C LYS A 206 46.29 -18.95 23.30
N SER A 207 45.20 -18.18 23.29
CA SER A 207 43.97 -18.51 22.56
C SER A 207 44.22 -18.67 21.06
N CYS A 208 43.34 -19.37 20.35
CA CYS A 208 43.40 -19.34 18.88
C CYS A 208 42.77 -18.05 18.37
N GLY A 209 43.38 -17.42 17.37
CA GLY A 209 42.97 -16.13 16.82
C GLY A 209 43.05 -16.10 15.29
N ILE A 210 42.07 -15.47 14.65
CA ILE A 210 42.06 -15.22 13.20
C ILE A 210 41.70 -13.75 13.01
N SER A 211 42.62 -12.97 12.46
CA SER A 211 42.49 -11.52 12.29
C SER A 211 42.71 -11.13 10.83
N GLN A 212 41.84 -10.29 10.27
CA GLN A 212 41.99 -9.72 8.92
C GLN A 212 42.22 -10.76 7.80
N SER A 213 41.70 -11.98 7.98
CA SER A 213 42.07 -13.12 7.14
C SER A 213 40.87 -13.72 6.40
N ARG A 214 41.16 -14.49 5.35
CA ARG A 214 40.16 -15.17 4.52
C ARG A 214 40.27 -16.68 4.61
N LEU A 215 39.21 -17.34 5.03
CA LEU A 215 39.13 -18.81 5.06
C LEU A 215 38.06 -19.30 4.09
N THR A 216 38.38 -20.32 3.30
CA THR A 216 37.39 -20.94 2.39
C THR A 216 37.46 -22.45 2.52
N PHE A 217 36.33 -23.07 2.81
CA PHE A 217 36.16 -24.52 2.87
C PHE A 217 35.15 -24.93 1.81
N ARG A 218 35.56 -25.75 0.85
CA ARG A 218 34.69 -26.21 -0.24
C ARG A 218 34.69 -27.73 -0.34
N SER A 219 33.51 -28.32 -0.26
CA SER A 219 33.30 -29.76 -0.42
C SER A 219 34.11 -30.59 0.58
N CYS A 220 34.30 -30.08 1.79
CA CYS A 220 34.99 -30.79 2.85
C CYS A 220 34.01 -31.69 3.64
N SER A 221 34.49 -32.81 4.16
CA SER A 221 33.62 -33.72 4.93
C SER A 221 34.28 -34.37 6.15
N SER A 222 33.52 -34.53 7.22
CA SER A 222 33.92 -35.24 8.45
C SER A 222 32.72 -35.78 9.22
N ALA A 223 32.90 -36.38 10.41
CA ALA A 223 31.76 -36.65 11.29
C ALA A 223 31.28 -35.40 12.03
N VAL A 224 32.20 -34.52 12.44
CA VAL A 224 31.92 -33.26 13.15
C VAL A 224 32.70 -32.11 12.52
N GLY A 225 32.00 -31.05 12.08
CA GLY A 225 32.64 -29.90 11.44
C GLY A 225 33.13 -30.25 10.04
N GLY A 226 32.24 -30.31 9.06
CA GLY A 226 32.59 -30.76 7.70
C GLY A 226 33.73 -29.93 7.09
N GLY A 227 33.73 -28.61 7.29
CA GLY A 227 34.86 -27.74 6.98
C GLY A 227 35.85 -27.63 8.14
N LEU A 228 35.39 -27.07 9.26
CA LEU A 228 36.20 -26.75 10.44
C LEU A 228 35.62 -27.39 11.70
N SER A 229 36.47 -28.04 12.48
CA SER A 229 36.15 -28.41 13.87
C SER A 229 37.01 -27.61 14.85
N LEU A 230 36.42 -27.18 15.96
CA LEU A 230 37.07 -26.43 17.01
C LEU A 230 36.86 -27.10 18.37
N SER A 231 37.94 -27.22 19.12
CA SER A 231 37.97 -27.53 20.54
C SER A 231 38.89 -26.51 21.23
N GLY A 232 38.35 -25.66 22.10
CA GLY A 232 39.04 -24.54 22.75
C GLY A 232 38.50 -23.17 22.36
N ALA A 233 39.16 -22.11 22.80
CA ALA A 233 38.73 -20.74 22.50
C ALA A 233 39.22 -20.28 21.13
N LEU A 234 38.35 -19.58 20.37
CA LEU A 234 38.67 -18.98 19.08
C LEU A 234 38.16 -17.54 19.01
N ASP A 235 39.08 -16.62 18.77
CA ASP A 235 38.79 -15.21 18.51
C ASP A 235 38.86 -14.93 17.00
N LEU A 236 37.74 -14.50 16.40
CA LEU A 236 37.65 -14.08 15.00
C LEU A 236 37.49 -12.56 14.94
N MET A 237 38.40 -11.84 14.30
CA MET A 237 38.37 -10.38 14.20
C MET A 237 38.54 -9.91 12.75
N HIS A 238 37.66 -9.05 12.25
CA HIS A 238 37.78 -8.45 10.91
C HIS A 238 38.03 -9.46 9.77
N SER A 239 37.49 -10.67 9.91
CA SER A 239 37.82 -11.80 9.03
C SER A 239 36.59 -12.29 8.27
N ASN A 240 36.83 -12.96 7.15
CA ASN A 240 35.79 -13.57 6.32
C ASN A 240 36.00 -15.08 6.23
N ALA A 241 34.96 -15.86 6.50
CA ALA A 241 35.01 -17.31 6.32
C ALA A 241 33.80 -17.80 5.52
N SER A 242 34.06 -18.61 4.48
CA SER A 242 33.03 -19.21 3.65
C SER A 242 33.12 -20.75 3.68
N PHE A 243 31.97 -21.38 3.83
CA PHE A 243 31.79 -22.83 3.87
C PHE A 243 30.79 -23.22 2.79
N GLU A 244 31.24 -23.94 1.76
CA GLU A 244 30.43 -24.31 0.61
C GLU A 244 30.40 -25.83 0.45
N TYR A 245 29.21 -26.42 0.34
CA TYR A 245 29.03 -27.87 0.13
C TYR A 245 29.70 -28.76 1.20
N CYS A 246 29.91 -28.24 2.40
CA CYS A 246 30.55 -28.99 3.47
C CYS A 246 29.55 -29.96 4.13
N ARG A 247 30.02 -31.16 4.49
CA ARG A 247 29.16 -32.23 5.01
C ARG A 247 29.69 -32.82 6.30
N ALA A 248 28.83 -32.90 7.32
CA ALA A 248 29.11 -33.60 8.56
C ALA A 248 28.18 -34.81 8.72
N ALA A 249 28.72 -35.98 9.02
CA ALA A 249 27.90 -37.17 9.26
C ALA A 249 27.00 -37.02 10.51
N ILE A 250 27.42 -36.20 11.48
CA ILE A 250 26.73 -36.04 12.76
C ILE A 250 26.36 -34.58 12.98
N GLU A 251 27.35 -33.68 13.07
CA GLU A 251 27.16 -32.34 13.65
C GLU A 251 27.98 -31.25 12.94
N GLY A 252 27.38 -30.09 12.66
CA GLY A 252 28.08 -28.91 12.14
C GLY A 252 28.57 -29.11 10.72
N GLY A 253 27.67 -29.03 9.73
CA GLY A 253 28.02 -29.33 8.34
C GLY A 253 29.17 -28.45 7.82
N GLY A 254 29.17 -27.16 8.16
CA GLY A 254 30.32 -26.26 7.94
C GLY A 254 31.28 -26.24 9.14
N LEU A 255 30.78 -25.81 10.30
CA LEU A 255 31.56 -25.57 11.52
C LEU A 255 31.00 -26.35 12.72
N GLY A 256 31.85 -27.13 13.38
CA GLY A 256 31.53 -27.84 14.62
C GLY A 256 32.37 -27.35 15.81
N VAL A 257 31.71 -26.79 16.83
CA VAL A 257 32.35 -26.28 18.05
C VAL A 257 31.99 -27.19 19.23
N THR A 258 33.00 -27.73 19.91
CA THR A 258 32.80 -28.74 20.98
C THR A 258 33.56 -28.42 22.26
N SER A 259 33.12 -28.99 23.39
CA SER A 259 33.90 -29.10 24.64
C SER A 259 34.20 -27.80 25.40
N GLY A 260 33.18 -27.03 25.83
CA GLY A 260 33.42 -25.88 26.71
C GLY A 260 34.02 -24.66 25.99
N SER A 261 34.13 -24.73 24.67
CA SER A 261 34.76 -23.73 23.81
C SER A 261 34.08 -22.37 23.93
N ALA A 262 34.87 -21.31 23.79
CA ALA A 262 34.35 -19.96 23.64
C ALA A 262 34.70 -19.46 22.24
N VAL A 263 33.70 -19.08 21.46
CA VAL A 263 33.93 -18.43 20.16
C VAL A 263 33.54 -16.97 20.31
N SER A 264 34.50 -16.08 20.12
CA SER A 264 34.28 -14.63 20.11
C SER A 264 34.54 -14.14 18.69
N ALA A 265 33.50 -13.71 17.98
CA ALA A 265 33.63 -13.09 16.67
C ALA A 265 33.31 -11.61 16.77
N ARG A 266 34.16 -10.75 16.20
CA ARG A 266 33.96 -9.30 16.15
C ARG A 266 34.20 -8.77 14.74
N VAL A 267 33.17 -8.15 14.15
CA VAL A 267 33.23 -7.61 12.77
C VAL A 267 33.63 -8.71 11.78
N VAL A 268 32.88 -9.81 11.76
CA VAL A 268 33.18 -10.99 10.94
C VAL A 268 32.05 -11.22 9.94
N SER A 269 32.40 -11.64 8.72
CA SER A 269 31.45 -12.16 7.73
C SER A 269 31.59 -13.68 7.64
N LEU A 270 30.53 -14.40 8.02
CA LEU A 270 30.46 -15.86 7.92
C LEU A 270 29.39 -16.27 6.91
N GLU A 271 29.75 -17.13 5.97
CA GLU A 271 28.85 -17.62 4.93
C GLU A 271 28.83 -19.15 4.89
N PHE A 272 27.63 -19.73 4.91
CA PHE A 272 27.41 -21.18 4.83
C PHE A 272 26.45 -21.46 3.68
N LYS A 273 26.93 -22.13 2.63
CA LYS A 273 26.15 -22.48 1.43
C LYS A 273 26.08 -23.99 1.27
N GLN A 274 24.86 -24.52 1.23
CA GLN A 274 24.59 -25.93 0.98
C GLN A 274 25.36 -26.87 1.91
N CYS A 275 25.52 -26.46 3.17
CA CYS A 275 26.14 -27.29 4.20
C CYS A 275 25.11 -28.27 4.78
N ALA A 276 25.53 -29.50 5.06
CA ALA A 276 24.64 -30.55 5.54
C ALA A 276 25.18 -31.27 6.77
N ALA A 277 24.32 -31.55 7.75
CA ALA A 277 24.64 -32.34 8.93
C ALA A 277 23.63 -33.48 9.14
N GLY A 278 24.10 -34.67 9.49
CA GLY A 278 23.22 -35.81 9.74
C GLY A 278 22.27 -35.62 10.94
N ARG A 279 22.62 -34.79 11.92
CA ARG A 279 21.77 -34.55 13.11
C ARG A 279 21.57 -33.06 13.42
N TYR A 280 22.63 -32.30 13.70
CA TYR A 280 22.49 -30.96 14.26
C TYR A 280 23.34 -29.93 13.52
N GLY A 281 22.78 -28.75 13.26
CA GLY A 281 23.53 -27.60 12.76
C GLY A 281 24.05 -27.81 11.34
N GLY A 282 23.20 -27.67 10.31
CA GLY A 282 23.61 -27.86 8.92
C GLY A 282 24.75 -26.91 8.52
N GLY A 283 24.69 -25.65 8.94
CA GLY A 283 25.83 -24.72 8.88
C GLY A 283 26.75 -24.85 10.09
N ILE A 284 26.25 -24.48 11.28
CA ILE A 284 27.01 -24.45 12.54
C ILE A 284 26.34 -25.34 13.60
N HIS A 285 27.14 -26.14 14.30
CA HIS A 285 26.74 -26.76 15.57
C HIS A 285 27.69 -26.35 16.70
N SER A 286 27.11 -25.94 17.82
CA SER A 286 27.84 -25.55 19.04
C SER A 286 27.36 -26.38 20.23
N LEU A 287 28.25 -27.18 20.82
CA LEU A 287 27.96 -28.05 21.96
C LEU A 287 28.74 -27.60 23.20
N LYS A 288 28.01 -27.25 24.26
CA LYS A 288 28.55 -26.77 25.54
C LYS A 288 29.48 -25.58 25.38
N ALA A 289 29.21 -24.71 24.40
CA ALA A 289 30.08 -23.61 24.05
C ALA A 289 29.35 -22.26 24.15
N LYS A 290 30.11 -21.22 24.51
CA LYS A 290 29.61 -19.84 24.56
C LYS A 290 30.03 -19.14 23.27
N MET A 291 29.07 -18.68 22.49
CA MET A 291 29.33 -17.95 21.27
C MET A 291 28.93 -16.48 21.45
N ARG A 292 29.89 -15.57 21.28
CA ARG A 292 29.68 -14.13 21.29
C ARG A 292 30.01 -13.60 19.90
N LEU A 293 29.01 -13.06 19.21
CA LEU A 293 29.12 -12.53 17.85
C LEU A 293 28.79 -11.03 17.89
N ASP A 294 29.80 -10.19 17.94
CA ASP A 294 29.62 -8.74 18.00
C ASP A 294 29.82 -8.13 16.61
N GLN A 295 28.87 -7.32 16.15
CA GLN A 295 28.92 -6.64 14.85
C GLN A 295 29.20 -7.58 13.66
N SER A 296 28.71 -8.83 13.74
CA SER A 296 29.04 -9.87 12.76
C SER A 296 27.84 -10.21 11.88
N ASN A 297 28.10 -10.43 10.60
CA ASN A 297 27.09 -10.80 9.61
C ASN A 297 27.23 -12.28 9.28
N MET A 298 26.12 -13.02 9.37
CA MET A 298 26.08 -14.44 9.10
C MET A 298 25.00 -14.76 8.08
N THR A 299 25.34 -15.57 7.08
CA THR A 299 24.43 -15.98 6.02
C THR A 299 24.44 -17.50 5.91
N PHE A 300 23.24 -18.08 5.91
CA PHE A 300 23.01 -19.51 5.76
C PHE A 300 22.09 -19.72 4.57
N VAL A 301 22.55 -20.42 3.55
CA VAL A 301 21.81 -20.66 2.31
C VAL A 301 21.73 -22.16 2.10
N GLU A 302 20.51 -22.68 2.01
CA GLU A 302 20.22 -24.09 1.72
C GLU A 302 20.92 -25.07 2.67
N CYS A 303 21.09 -24.68 3.94
CA CYS A 303 21.72 -25.54 4.95
C CYS A 303 20.70 -26.55 5.51
N THR A 304 21.14 -27.79 5.69
CA THR A 304 20.25 -28.90 6.06
C THR A 304 20.75 -29.68 7.27
N ALA A 305 19.84 -30.01 8.20
CA ALA A 305 20.13 -30.86 9.35
C ALA A 305 19.08 -31.96 9.50
N GLY A 306 19.51 -33.20 9.75
CA GLY A 306 18.58 -34.32 9.89
C GLY A 306 17.65 -34.24 11.12
N ARG A 307 17.99 -33.41 12.13
CA ARG A 307 17.14 -33.18 13.31
C ARG A 307 16.93 -31.71 13.63
N ILE A 308 17.95 -30.98 14.08
CA ILE A 308 17.73 -29.65 14.67
C ILE A 308 18.72 -28.62 14.12
N GLY A 309 18.26 -27.39 13.83
CA GLY A 309 19.11 -26.28 13.41
C GLY A 309 19.61 -26.45 11.99
N GLY A 310 18.76 -26.26 10.99
CA GLY A 310 19.17 -26.41 9.57
C GLY A 310 20.31 -25.46 9.23
N GLY A 311 20.19 -24.18 9.62
CA GLY A 311 21.31 -23.23 9.61
C GLY A 311 22.23 -23.40 10.82
N PHE A 312 21.69 -23.18 12.02
CA PHE A 312 22.50 -23.07 13.25
C PHE A 312 21.82 -23.74 14.46
N ALA A 313 22.55 -24.63 15.14
CA ALA A 313 22.15 -25.26 16.40
C ALA A 313 23.13 -24.97 17.55
N VAL A 314 22.59 -24.59 18.71
CA VAL A 314 23.34 -24.40 19.97
C VAL A 314 22.77 -25.31 21.06
N ARG A 315 23.58 -26.24 21.55
CA ARG A 315 23.20 -27.21 22.59
C ARG A 315 24.04 -27.02 23.84
N ASP A 316 23.37 -26.96 24.99
CA ASP A 316 24.00 -26.74 26.30
C ASP A 316 24.94 -25.51 26.35
N GLY A 317 24.72 -24.54 25.47
CA GLY A 317 25.53 -23.34 25.29
C GLY A 317 24.66 -22.11 25.18
N ARG A 318 25.30 -20.93 25.15
CA ARG A 318 24.61 -19.65 24.99
C ARG A 318 25.17 -18.90 23.79
N LEU A 319 24.28 -18.34 23.00
CA LEU A 319 24.60 -17.45 21.89
C LEU A 319 24.22 -16.02 22.26
N THR A 320 25.17 -15.10 22.13
CA THR A 320 24.93 -13.66 22.20
C THR A 320 25.42 -13.03 20.90
N HIS A 321 24.50 -12.46 20.13
CA HIS A 321 24.76 -11.68 18.94
C HIS A 321 24.23 -10.28 19.16
N ALA A 322 25.13 -9.37 19.54
CA ALA A 322 24.75 -8.07 20.05
C ALA A 322 24.42 -7.07 18.92
N ARG A 323 25.07 -7.22 17.75
CA ARG A 323 24.93 -6.37 16.57
C ARG A 323 25.28 -7.15 15.30
N GLY A 324 24.80 -6.67 14.16
CA GLY A 324 24.96 -7.32 12.86
C GLY A 324 23.70 -8.09 12.48
N LYS A 325 23.77 -8.85 11.39
CA LYS A 325 22.62 -9.53 10.80
C LYS A 325 22.84 -11.04 10.67
N MET A 326 21.85 -11.84 11.02
CA MET A 326 21.78 -13.26 10.69
C MET A 326 20.69 -13.49 9.64
N SER A 327 21.04 -14.09 8.51
CA SER A 327 20.08 -14.40 7.44
C SER A 327 20.08 -15.88 7.13
N PHE A 328 18.89 -16.46 7.10
CA PHE A 328 18.66 -17.87 6.81
C PHE A 328 17.77 -17.98 5.59
N HIS A 329 18.27 -18.60 4.51
CA HIS A 329 17.55 -18.78 3.25
C HIS A 329 17.43 -20.27 2.95
N PHE A 330 16.21 -20.76 2.75
CA PHE A 330 15.92 -22.12 2.31
C PHE A 330 16.52 -23.23 3.20
N CYS A 331 16.73 -22.95 4.49
CA CYS A 331 17.29 -23.93 5.42
C CYS A 331 16.25 -24.98 5.81
N LYS A 332 16.69 -26.21 6.10
CA LYS A 332 15.78 -27.33 6.42
C LYS A 332 16.23 -28.13 7.63
N ALA A 333 15.28 -28.45 8.52
CA ALA A 333 15.50 -29.39 9.62
C ALA A 333 14.17 -30.00 10.09
N TYR A 334 14.22 -31.02 10.97
CA TYR A 334 13.01 -31.50 11.63
C TYR A 334 12.43 -30.41 12.58
N ALA A 335 13.29 -29.73 13.34
CA ALA A 335 12.93 -28.57 14.16
C ALA A 335 14.01 -27.48 14.08
N GLY A 336 13.63 -26.21 14.17
CA GLY A 336 14.57 -25.09 14.08
C GLY A 336 15.25 -25.04 12.71
N ALA A 337 14.49 -25.00 11.62
CA ALA A 337 15.04 -24.96 10.26
C ALA A 337 16.11 -23.87 10.08
N ALA A 338 15.85 -22.66 10.58
CA ALA A 338 16.83 -21.58 10.63
C ALA A 338 17.75 -21.75 11.85
N PHE A 339 17.16 -21.68 13.04
CA PHE A 339 17.89 -21.59 14.30
C PHE A 339 17.29 -22.44 15.41
N SER A 340 18.15 -23.06 16.21
CA SER A 340 17.74 -23.71 17.45
C SER A 340 18.73 -23.50 18.59
N SER A 341 18.21 -23.25 19.80
CA SER A 341 19.00 -23.20 21.03
C SER A 341 18.41 -24.04 22.15
N THR A 342 19.23 -24.65 23.00
CA THR A 342 18.76 -25.31 24.22
C THR A 342 18.60 -24.33 25.37
N LEU A 343 19.60 -23.48 25.64
CA LEU A 343 19.64 -22.57 26.79
C LEU A 343 19.32 -21.11 26.43
N GLY A 344 18.73 -20.87 25.25
CA GLY A 344 18.31 -19.55 24.80
C GLY A 344 19.37 -18.81 23.99
N ALA A 345 19.02 -17.62 23.53
CA ALA A 345 19.87 -16.78 22.68
C ALA A 345 19.49 -15.30 22.79
N GLU A 346 20.48 -14.43 22.62
CA GLU A 346 20.30 -13.00 22.40
C GLU A 346 20.75 -12.69 20.97
N LEU A 347 19.86 -12.17 20.13
CA LEU A 347 20.09 -11.94 18.71
C LEU A 347 19.75 -10.48 18.38
N ALA A 348 20.51 -9.85 17.49
CA ALA A 348 20.24 -8.47 17.08
C ALA A 348 19.20 -8.45 15.96
N ASP A 349 19.59 -8.78 14.74
CA ASP A 349 18.74 -8.76 13.55
C ASP A 349 18.74 -10.14 12.89
N VAL A 350 17.55 -10.73 12.72
CA VAL A 350 17.36 -12.10 12.23
C VAL A 350 16.35 -12.10 11.09
N ASP A 351 16.80 -12.53 9.91
CA ASP A 351 15.96 -12.75 8.74
C ASP A 351 15.80 -14.24 8.47
N VAL A 352 14.56 -14.71 8.38
CA VAL A 352 14.20 -16.10 8.06
C VAL A 352 13.40 -16.11 6.77
N ASP A 353 14.02 -16.62 5.72
CA ASP A 353 13.49 -16.65 4.36
C ASP A 353 13.30 -18.10 3.90
N MET A 354 12.04 -18.49 3.66
CA MET A 354 11.65 -19.77 3.08
C MET A 354 12.30 -21.01 3.75
N CYS A 355 12.50 -20.96 5.08
CA CYS A 355 13.06 -22.07 5.84
C CYS A 355 11.94 -23.05 6.21
N THR A 356 12.19 -24.36 6.08
CA THR A 356 11.14 -25.38 6.25
C THR A 356 11.48 -26.38 7.35
N SER A 357 10.60 -26.55 8.33
CA SER A 357 10.64 -27.61 9.34
C SER A 357 9.27 -28.22 9.61
N LEU A 358 9.26 -29.40 10.23
CA LEU A 358 8.02 -29.99 10.77
C LEU A 358 7.60 -29.30 12.07
N GLY A 359 8.55 -28.73 12.82
CA GLY A 359 8.31 -27.78 13.91
C GLY A 359 8.55 -26.33 13.49
N ALA A 360 8.82 -25.46 14.46
CA ALA A 360 9.14 -24.04 14.27
C ALA A 360 10.51 -23.81 13.61
N GLU A 361 10.68 -22.76 12.80
CA GLU A 361 11.97 -22.44 12.16
C GLU A 361 12.97 -21.86 13.14
N VAL A 362 12.46 -21.16 14.15
CA VAL A 362 13.24 -20.64 15.27
C VAL A 362 12.71 -21.28 16.54
N THR A 363 13.55 -22.05 17.23
CA THR A 363 13.11 -22.76 18.44
C THR A 363 14.10 -22.68 19.60
N SER A 364 13.59 -22.57 20.82
CA SER A 364 14.35 -22.87 22.03
C SER A 364 13.59 -23.82 22.94
N SER A 365 14.29 -24.83 23.47
CA SER A 365 13.65 -25.87 24.29
C SER A 365 13.54 -25.49 25.76
N MET A 366 14.51 -24.77 26.32
CA MET A 366 14.54 -24.46 27.77
C MET A 366 14.85 -23.00 28.08
N GLY A 367 15.63 -22.31 27.25
CA GLY A 367 16.05 -20.93 27.55
C GLY A 367 15.28 -19.86 26.80
N ASN A 368 15.49 -18.62 27.25
CA ASN A 368 14.83 -17.45 26.72
C ASN A 368 15.43 -17.02 25.38
N ILE A 369 14.59 -16.59 24.45
CA ILE A 369 15.03 -15.95 23.21
C ILE A 369 14.76 -14.46 23.32
N SER A 370 15.81 -13.65 23.12
CA SER A 370 15.72 -12.20 22.99
C SER A 370 16.19 -11.81 21.59
N ILE A 371 15.35 -11.11 20.81
CA ILE A 371 15.69 -10.66 19.46
C ILE A 371 15.39 -9.16 19.36
N GLN A 372 16.25 -8.33 18.76
CA GLN A 372 15.86 -6.93 18.53
C GLN A 372 14.88 -6.84 17.36
N ARG A 373 15.25 -7.39 16.20
CA ARG A 373 14.39 -7.46 15.02
C ARG A 373 14.33 -8.88 14.45
N LEU A 374 13.12 -9.36 14.18
CA LEU A 374 12.87 -10.63 13.52
C LEU A 374 12.03 -10.38 12.26
N THR A 375 12.56 -10.73 11.09
CA THR A 375 11.85 -10.65 9.81
C THR A 375 11.58 -12.04 9.27
N PHE A 376 10.34 -12.31 8.91
CA PHE A 376 9.98 -13.49 8.12
C PHE A 376 9.71 -13.08 6.67
N VAL A 377 10.28 -13.84 5.72
CA VAL A 377 10.11 -13.63 4.28
C VAL A 377 9.64 -14.94 3.64
N TYR A 378 8.41 -14.97 3.15
CA TYR A 378 7.79 -16.13 2.53
C TYR A 378 6.97 -15.66 1.33
N ASP A 379 7.67 -15.46 0.20
CA ASP A 379 7.07 -15.09 -1.07
C ASP A 379 6.78 -16.37 -1.87
N GLY A 380 5.67 -17.04 -1.55
CA GLY A 380 5.29 -18.26 -2.26
C GLY A 380 3.85 -18.71 -1.98
N PRO A 381 3.14 -19.23 -2.99
CA PRO A 381 1.77 -19.75 -2.87
C PRO A 381 1.68 -21.08 -2.12
N SER A 382 2.67 -21.39 -1.27
CA SER A 382 2.70 -22.52 -0.36
C SER A 382 1.59 -22.35 0.68
N ALA A 383 0.36 -22.63 0.25
CA ALA A 383 -0.85 -22.56 1.02
C ALA A 383 -0.69 -23.43 2.27
N GLY A 384 -0.50 -22.78 3.42
CA GLY A 384 -0.49 -23.42 4.74
C GLY A 384 0.86 -23.50 5.45
N TYR A 385 1.95 -22.93 4.92
CA TYR A 385 3.17 -22.82 5.72
C TYR A 385 3.13 -21.56 6.60
N GLU A 386 3.17 -21.75 7.91
CA GLU A 386 3.13 -20.68 8.90
C GLU A 386 4.50 -20.58 9.60
N PRO A 387 5.36 -19.63 9.22
CA PRO A 387 6.58 -19.40 9.98
C PRO A 387 6.26 -19.16 11.45
N SER A 388 6.96 -19.89 12.30
CA SER A 388 6.76 -19.86 13.72
C SER A 388 8.05 -19.79 14.53
N LEU A 389 7.92 -19.13 15.66
CA LEU A 389 8.94 -19.10 16.71
C LEU A 389 8.34 -19.72 17.97
N VAL A 390 9.03 -20.74 18.52
CA VAL A 390 8.59 -21.46 19.72
C VAL A 390 9.71 -21.46 20.77
N ALA A 391 9.48 -20.83 21.91
CA ALA A 391 10.40 -20.87 23.05
C ALA A 391 9.69 -20.58 24.38
N PRO A 392 10.22 -21.02 25.53
CA PRO A 392 9.57 -20.78 26.83
C PRO A 392 9.30 -19.31 27.13
N ASN A 393 10.28 -18.43 26.89
CA ASN A 393 10.11 -16.98 27.01
C ASN A 393 10.73 -16.28 25.82
N VAL A 394 10.00 -15.32 25.27
CA VAL A 394 10.38 -14.61 24.05
C VAL A 394 10.21 -13.11 24.26
N SER A 395 11.28 -12.36 24.01
CA SER A 395 11.30 -10.90 24.05
C SER A 395 11.81 -10.39 22.71
N ILE A 396 10.94 -9.78 21.90
CA ILE A 396 11.31 -9.28 20.58
C ILE A 396 10.92 -7.81 20.47
N SER A 397 11.83 -6.91 20.13
CA SER A 397 11.49 -5.48 20.03
C SER A 397 10.58 -5.20 18.83
N GLU A 398 10.86 -5.84 17.68
CA GLU A 398 10.09 -5.72 16.45
C GLU A 398 10.02 -7.05 15.70
N VAL A 399 8.81 -7.46 15.32
CA VAL A 399 8.59 -8.61 14.43
C VAL A 399 7.96 -8.11 13.14
N ASN A 400 8.57 -8.44 12.00
CA ASN A 400 8.07 -8.07 10.69
C ASN A 400 7.62 -9.31 9.90
N CYS A 401 6.31 -9.43 9.68
CA CYS A 401 5.68 -10.51 8.93
C CYS A 401 5.04 -10.04 7.62
N THR A 402 5.37 -8.82 7.17
CA THR A 402 4.72 -8.17 6.01
C THR A 402 4.98 -8.87 4.69
N ALA A 403 6.08 -9.62 4.58
CA ALA A 403 6.43 -10.46 3.45
C ALA A 403 5.99 -11.93 3.63
N THR A 404 4.99 -12.20 4.46
CA THR A 404 4.45 -13.54 4.69
C THR A 404 2.93 -13.53 4.65
N HIS A 405 2.31 -14.68 4.40
CA HIS A 405 0.87 -14.81 4.61
C HIS A 405 0.52 -14.78 6.10
N GLN A 406 1.23 -15.50 6.95
CA GLN A 406 0.96 -15.60 8.39
C GLN A 406 2.28 -15.81 9.13
N CYS A 407 2.32 -15.40 10.39
CA CYS A 407 3.40 -15.77 11.30
C CYS A 407 2.84 -16.02 12.70
N THR A 408 3.46 -16.91 13.47
CA THR A 408 3.00 -17.28 14.81
C THR A 408 4.16 -17.38 15.81
N LEU A 409 4.06 -16.66 16.91
CA LEU A 409 5.00 -16.72 18.02
C LEU A 409 4.32 -17.38 19.21
N ARG A 410 4.92 -18.46 19.73
CA ARG A 410 4.41 -19.21 20.88
C ARG A 410 5.45 -19.20 21.99
N ALA A 411 5.04 -18.71 23.16
CA ALA A 411 5.86 -18.70 24.36
C ALA A 411 5.01 -18.64 25.61
N ALA A 412 5.50 -19.15 26.74
CA ALA A 412 4.81 -18.96 28.03
C ALA A 412 4.78 -17.48 28.44
N THR A 413 5.86 -16.75 28.17
CA THR A 413 5.91 -15.28 28.31
C THR A 413 6.32 -14.65 26.99
N LEU A 414 5.50 -13.73 26.46
CA LEU A 414 5.78 -13.03 25.22
C LEU A 414 5.80 -11.51 25.43
N ARG A 415 6.87 -10.85 24.99
CA ARG A 415 7.01 -9.38 24.99
C ARG A 415 7.36 -8.89 23.59
N ILE A 416 6.37 -8.35 22.88
CA ILE A 416 6.51 -7.82 21.52
C ILE A 416 5.89 -6.42 21.46
N PRO A 417 6.69 -5.35 21.61
CA PRO A 417 6.21 -3.98 21.50
C PRO A 417 5.69 -3.63 20.11
N SER A 418 6.29 -4.19 19.05
CA SER A 418 5.94 -3.92 17.66
C SER A 418 5.83 -5.23 16.86
N LEU A 419 4.68 -5.47 16.24
CA LEU A 419 4.40 -6.59 15.34
C LEU A 419 3.75 -6.03 14.07
N LEU A 420 4.44 -6.17 12.94
CA LEU A 420 3.98 -5.70 11.62
C LEU A 420 3.37 -6.87 10.87
N CYS A 421 2.06 -6.79 10.64
CA CYS A 421 1.31 -7.80 9.90
C CYS A 421 1.18 -7.44 8.42
N PRO A 422 1.01 -8.45 7.53
CA PRO A 422 0.72 -8.21 6.12
C PRO A 422 -0.66 -7.56 5.96
N PRO A 423 -0.93 -6.89 4.83
CA PRO A 423 -2.24 -6.28 4.56
C PRO A 423 -3.41 -7.25 4.70
N GLY A 424 -4.48 -6.79 5.36
CA GLY A 424 -5.70 -7.56 5.60
C GLY A 424 -5.61 -8.51 6.77
N ARG A 425 -4.65 -8.29 7.68
CA ARG A 425 -4.45 -9.12 8.86
C ARG A 425 -4.32 -8.30 10.12
N GLU A 426 -4.96 -8.76 11.18
CA GLU A 426 -4.83 -8.19 12.50
C GLU A 426 -3.84 -8.94 13.39
N ILE A 427 -3.35 -8.24 14.42
CA ILE A 427 -2.64 -8.88 15.51
C ILE A 427 -3.64 -9.69 16.32
N GLU A 428 -3.45 -11.01 16.30
CA GLU A 428 -4.16 -11.91 17.19
C GLU A 428 -3.43 -11.96 18.53
N LYS A 429 -4.08 -11.44 19.58
CA LYS A 429 -3.70 -11.67 20.97
C LYS A 429 -4.65 -12.69 21.55
N HIS A 430 -4.51 -13.95 21.16
CA HIS A 430 -5.39 -14.96 21.74
C HIS A 430 -4.93 -15.27 23.17
N SER A 431 -5.66 -14.70 24.14
CA SER A 431 -5.74 -15.25 25.48
C SER A 431 -6.61 -16.50 25.40
N ALA A 432 -6.10 -17.57 24.78
CA ALA A 432 -6.91 -18.75 24.47
C ALA A 432 -7.53 -19.35 25.74
N SER A 433 -8.76 -19.86 25.57
CA SER A 433 -9.53 -20.66 26.52
C SER A 433 -8.88 -22.00 26.90
N LEU A 434 -7.75 -22.34 26.27
CA LEU A 434 -6.88 -23.46 26.65
C LEU A 434 -5.71 -22.92 27.50
N PRO A 435 -5.61 -23.30 28.78
CA PRO A 435 -4.83 -22.59 29.81
C PRO A 435 -3.30 -22.65 29.69
N HIS A 436 -2.71 -23.04 28.55
CA HIS A 436 -1.30 -23.45 28.55
C HIS A 436 -0.30 -22.65 27.72
N GLU A 437 -0.61 -21.95 26.63
CA GLU A 437 0.42 -21.15 25.92
C GLU A 437 -0.17 -19.93 25.17
N PRO A 438 0.15 -18.68 25.59
CA PRO A 438 -0.21 -17.50 24.81
C PRO A 438 0.50 -17.52 23.46
N HIS A 439 -0.26 -17.21 22.42
CA HIS A 439 0.23 -17.10 21.06
C HIS A 439 -0.09 -15.70 20.53
N HIS A 440 0.90 -15.11 19.85
CA HIS A 440 0.71 -13.88 19.10
C HIS A 440 1.06 -14.14 17.65
N GLY A 441 0.31 -13.54 16.75
CA GLY A 441 0.53 -13.71 15.32
C GLY A 441 -0.31 -12.76 14.49
N CYS A 442 -0.27 -12.98 13.18
CA CYS A 442 -1.07 -12.21 12.22
C CYS A 442 -2.20 -13.08 11.68
N ARG A 443 -3.44 -12.80 12.11
CA ARG A 443 -4.64 -13.51 11.67
C ARG A 443 -5.32 -12.75 10.55
N LEU A 444 -5.86 -13.45 9.57
CA LEU A 444 -6.69 -12.84 8.52
C LEU A 444 -7.89 -12.13 9.15
N CYS A 445 -8.23 -10.93 8.68
CA CYS A 445 -9.47 -10.27 9.10
C CYS A 445 -10.67 -11.21 8.87
N GLU A 446 -11.56 -11.30 9.85
CA GLU A 446 -12.78 -12.10 9.71
C GLU A 446 -13.64 -11.57 8.55
N PRO A 447 -14.43 -12.43 7.89
CA PRO A 447 -15.40 -11.98 6.90
C PRO A 447 -16.27 -10.85 7.46
N GLY A 448 -16.41 -9.77 6.70
CA GLY A 448 -17.10 -8.57 7.18
C GLY A 448 -16.23 -7.63 8.00
N HIS A 449 -14.90 -7.80 8.01
CA HIS A 449 -13.94 -6.83 8.52
C HIS A 449 -12.86 -6.48 7.48
N PHE A 450 -12.30 -5.28 7.57
CA PHE A 450 -11.21 -4.79 6.71
C PHE A 450 -10.15 -4.02 7.49
N GLN A 451 -8.94 -3.94 6.95
CA GLN A 451 -7.83 -3.23 7.55
C GLN A 451 -7.46 -1.99 6.69
N PRO A 452 -7.77 -0.76 7.12
CA PRO A 452 -7.54 0.44 6.32
C PRO A 452 -6.05 0.81 6.18
N LEU A 453 -5.21 0.48 7.18
CA LEU A 453 -3.82 0.93 7.27
C LEU A 453 -2.88 -0.13 7.87
N PRO A 454 -2.35 -1.07 7.07
CA PRO A 454 -1.62 -2.23 7.59
C PRO A 454 -0.30 -1.90 8.32
N TRP A 455 0.35 -0.77 8.00
CA TRP A 455 1.65 -0.40 8.58
C TRP A 455 1.56 0.36 9.91
N ARG A 456 0.39 0.90 10.25
CA ARG A 456 0.17 1.71 11.47
C ARG A 456 -0.90 1.15 12.39
N ASN A 457 -1.89 0.44 11.83
CA ASN A 457 -2.97 -0.12 12.61
C ASN A 457 -3.07 -1.64 12.42
N PRO A 458 -2.74 -2.41 13.47
CA PRO A 458 -2.82 -3.85 13.44
C PRO A 458 -4.24 -4.41 13.68
N TYR A 459 -5.29 -3.61 13.66
CA TYR A 459 -6.65 -4.09 13.96
C TYR A 459 -7.55 -4.04 12.72
N CYS A 460 -8.38 -5.07 12.58
CA CYS A 460 -9.43 -5.11 11.57
C CYS A 460 -10.66 -4.36 12.10
N PHE A 461 -11.34 -3.62 11.23
CA PHE A 461 -12.55 -2.89 11.54
C PHE A 461 -13.75 -3.55 10.87
N PRO A 462 -14.94 -3.56 11.50
CA PRO A 462 -16.13 -4.04 10.84
C PRO A 462 -16.38 -3.25 9.56
N CYS A 463 -16.80 -3.95 8.52
CA CYS A 463 -17.19 -3.35 7.25
C CYS A 463 -18.39 -2.41 7.49
N PRO A 464 -18.37 -1.21 6.90
CA PRO A 464 -19.53 -0.32 6.95
C PRO A 464 -20.75 -0.98 6.31
N GLY A 465 -21.95 -0.76 6.88
CA GLY A 465 -23.19 -1.34 6.37
C GLY A 465 -23.52 -0.87 4.95
N GLU A 466 -23.08 0.33 4.59
CA GLU A 466 -23.28 0.96 3.28
C GLU A 466 -22.16 0.65 2.28
N ALA A 467 -21.25 -0.27 2.61
CA ALA A 467 -20.24 -0.73 1.67
C ALA A 467 -20.88 -1.57 0.55
N LYS A 468 -20.48 -1.34 -0.70
CA LYS A 468 -20.85 -2.16 -1.85
C LYS A 468 -20.09 -3.49 -1.86
N ALA A 469 -18.80 -3.42 -1.52
CA ALA A 469 -17.91 -4.56 -1.40
C ALA A 469 -16.91 -4.28 -0.29
N CYS A 470 -16.62 -5.29 0.52
CA CYS A 470 -15.66 -5.18 1.61
C CYS A 470 -14.91 -6.50 1.75
N ASP A 471 -13.61 -6.45 1.51
CA ASP A 471 -12.68 -7.54 1.73
C ASP A 471 -11.65 -7.12 2.80
N ALA A 472 -10.78 -8.04 3.20
CA ALA A 472 -9.82 -7.77 4.27
C ALA A 472 -8.89 -6.58 3.98
N VAL A 473 -8.64 -6.26 2.70
CA VAL A 473 -7.63 -5.27 2.25
C VAL A 473 -8.23 -4.01 1.62
N SER A 474 -9.53 -4.01 1.36
CA SER A 474 -10.21 -2.93 0.66
C SER A 474 -11.71 -2.86 0.95
N VAL A 475 -12.21 -1.64 1.04
CA VAL A 475 -13.63 -1.32 1.13
C VAL A 475 -14.01 -0.41 -0.03
N THR A 476 -15.11 -0.75 -0.70
CA THR A 476 -15.72 0.04 -1.78
C THR A 476 -17.09 0.50 -1.31
N MET A 477 -17.31 1.81 -1.23
CA MET A 477 -18.57 2.38 -0.77
C MET A 477 -19.63 2.36 -1.88
N GLN A 478 -20.91 2.40 -1.52
CA GLN A 478 -21.99 2.64 -2.47
C GLN A 478 -22.01 4.13 -2.88
N ALA A 479 -22.56 4.42 -4.07
CA ALA A 479 -22.75 5.80 -4.50
C ALA A 479 -23.65 6.56 -3.51
N GLY A 480 -23.31 7.81 -3.23
CA GLY A 480 -23.93 8.62 -2.19
C GLY A 480 -23.34 8.40 -0.80
N TYR A 481 -22.41 7.47 -0.59
CA TYR A 481 -21.79 7.24 0.72
C TYR A 481 -20.27 7.41 0.68
N MET A 482 -19.72 7.98 1.76
CA MET A 482 -18.28 8.12 1.96
C MET A 482 -17.87 7.72 3.38
N LEU A 483 -16.59 7.40 3.52
CA LEU A 483 -15.92 7.31 4.81
C LEU A 483 -15.19 8.61 5.09
N ASN A 484 -15.25 9.11 6.33
CA ASN A 484 -14.34 10.16 6.75
C ASN A 484 -12.95 9.54 6.95
N VAL A 485 -12.12 9.69 5.92
CA VAL A 485 -10.72 9.27 5.96
C VAL A 485 -9.91 10.54 6.19
N PRO A 486 -9.52 10.86 7.44
CA PRO A 486 -8.64 11.99 7.69
C PRO A 486 -7.35 11.79 6.89
N ASN A 487 -6.68 12.91 6.57
CA ASN A 487 -5.49 12.88 5.73
C ASN A 487 -4.47 11.88 6.29
N LEU A 488 -4.28 10.76 5.59
CA LEU A 488 -3.59 9.58 6.12
C LEU A 488 -2.13 9.87 6.50
N SER A 489 -1.53 10.92 5.94
CA SER A 489 -0.18 11.35 6.26
C SER A 489 -0.04 11.98 7.65
N SER A 490 -1.11 12.53 8.24
CA SER A 490 -1.05 13.30 9.51
C SER A 490 -1.51 12.53 10.76
N LEU A 491 -2.04 11.32 10.61
CA LEU A 491 -2.56 10.50 11.72
C LEU A 491 -1.45 10.02 12.67
N ILE A 492 -1.31 10.63 13.85
CA ILE A 492 -0.37 10.20 14.90
C ILE A 492 -1.09 9.38 16.00
N ASP A 493 -2.41 9.53 16.15
CA ASP A 493 -3.18 8.96 17.26
C ASP A 493 -4.25 7.94 16.81
N PHE A 494 -4.41 6.86 17.57
CA PHE A 494 -5.41 5.82 17.34
C PHE A 494 -6.85 6.30 17.56
N SER A 495 -7.05 7.37 18.34
CA SER A 495 -8.36 7.98 18.57
C SER A 495 -9.03 8.49 17.28
N GLU A 496 -8.22 8.99 16.34
CA GLU A 496 -8.70 9.48 15.04
C GLU A 496 -9.17 8.34 14.11
N LEU A 497 -8.74 7.10 14.34
CA LEU A 497 -9.20 5.94 13.56
C LEU A 497 -10.64 5.53 13.89
N GLU A 498 -11.22 5.97 15.00
CA GLU A 498 -12.66 5.78 15.24
C GLU A 498 -13.51 6.59 14.26
N SER A 499 -12.99 7.68 13.69
CA SER A 499 -13.70 8.47 12.68
C SER A 499 -13.94 7.69 11.38
N VAL A 500 -13.07 6.70 11.07
CA VAL A 500 -13.21 5.83 9.90
C VAL A 500 -14.44 4.92 10.00
N LYS A 501 -15.00 4.72 11.20
CA LYS A 501 -16.26 3.99 11.39
C LYS A 501 -17.49 4.79 10.95
N ARG A 502 -17.38 6.12 10.83
CA ARG A 502 -18.52 6.98 10.49
C ARG A 502 -18.69 7.04 8.99
N THR A 503 -19.83 6.53 8.53
CA THR A 503 -20.32 6.73 7.17
C THR A 503 -21.11 8.02 7.09
N TYR A 504 -20.89 8.77 6.02
CA TYR A 504 -21.60 10.00 5.73
C TYR A 504 -22.36 9.85 4.43
N PHE A 505 -23.59 10.35 4.42
CA PHE A 505 -24.45 10.36 3.24
C PHE A 505 -24.26 11.70 2.51
N CYS A 506 -23.93 11.63 1.22
CA CYS A 506 -23.88 12.75 0.31
C CYS A 506 -25.23 12.86 -0.41
N PRO A 507 -25.92 14.01 -0.32
CA PRO A 507 -27.19 14.20 -1.01
C PRO A 507 -27.11 14.08 -2.53
N ASN A 508 -25.93 14.37 -3.08
CA ASN A 508 -25.67 14.30 -4.50
C ASN A 508 -24.76 13.10 -4.78
N ALA A 509 -25.37 11.95 -5.07
CA ALA A 509 -24.64 10.73 -5.39
C ALA A 509 -23.67 10.91 -6.59
N ALA A 510 -23.93 11.83 -7.51
CA ALA A 510 -23.00 12.13 -8.61
C ALA A 510 -21.71 12.81 -8.10
N SER A 511 -21.79 13.61 -7.03
CA SER A 511 -20.62 14.17 -6.35
C SER A 511 -19.88 13.15 -5.48
N CYS A 512 -20.50 12.00 -5.19
CA CYS A 512 -19.92 10.94 -4.36
C CYS A 512 -20.20 9.56 -4.97
N PRO A 513 -19.43 9.13 -5.98
CA PRO A 513 -19.70 7.88 -6.70
C PRO A 513 -19.43 6.61 -5.85
N GLY A 514 -18.98 6.74 -4.59
CA GLY A 514 -18.70 5.59 -3.71
C GLY A 514 -17.32 5.00 -3.94
N GLY A 515 -16.28 5.76 -3.61
CA GLY A 515 -14.88 5.38 -3.86
C GLY A 515 -14.42 4.09 -3.17
N ARG A 516 -13.19 3.70 -3.50
CA ARG A 516 -12.51 2.51 -2.99
C ARG A 516 -11.35 2.93 -2.11
N LEU A 517 -11.43 2.57 -0.84
CA LEU A 517 -10.31 2.63 0.08
C LEU A 517 -9.62 1.27 0.07
N ALA A 518 -8.47 1.19 -0.60
CA ALA A 518 -7.65 -0.01 -0.68
C ALA A 518 -6.22 0.31 -0.26
N TYR A 519 -5.47 -0.71 0.16
CA TYR A 519 -4.03 -0.57 0.42
C TYR A 519 -3.27 -0.06 -0.82
N GLN A 520 -3.65 -0.53 -2.01
CA GLN A 520 -3.14 -0.07 -3.30
C GLN A 520 -4.32 0.42 -4.15
N ASN A 521 -4.15 1.56 -4.83
CA ASN A 521 -5.16 2.18 -5.70
C ASN A 521 -6.40 2.73 -4.97
N GLN A 522 -6.18 3.72 -4.10
CA GLN A 522 -7.28 4.48 -3.52
C GLN A 522 -7.96 5.31 -4.61
N THR A 523 -9.29 5.19 -4.71
CA THR A 523 -10.09 6.13 -5.49
C THR A 523 -10.79 7.07 -4.54
N ALA A 524 -10.77 8.37 -4.87
CA ALA A 524 -11.44 9.38 -4.08
C ALA A 524 -12.91 9.01 -3.90
N MET A 525 -13.41 9.12 -2.66
CA MET A 525 -14.81 8.85 -2.35
C MET A 525 -15.74 9.84 -3.06
N CYS A 526 -15.25 11.05 -3.31
CA CYS A 526 -16.00 12.16 -3.90
C CYS A 526 -15.35 12.64 -5.21
N SER A 527 -16.16 13.21 -6.09
CA SER A 527 -15.69 13.85 -7.32
C SER A 527 -14.81 15.05 -7.00
N PRO A 528 -13.95 15.49 -7.93
CA PRO A 528 -13.28 16.78 -7.83
C PRO A 528 -14.32 17.87 -7.55
N GLY A 529 -14.10 18.70 -6.52
CA GLY A 529 -15.04 19.74 -6.11
C GLY A 529 -15.71 19.55 -4.76
N ALA A 530 -15.82 18.32 -4.27
CA ALA A 530 -16.55 18.00 -3.05
C ALA A 530 -15.61 17.58 -1.92
N THR A 531 -15.75 18.20 -0.74
CA THR A 531 -14.97 17.89 0.47
C THR A 531 -15.80 17.96 1.74
N GLY A 532 -15.26 17.38 2.81
CA GLY A 532 -15.86 17.35 4.13
C GLY A 532 -16.95 16.31 4.28
N GLU A 533 -17.54 16.29 5.47
CA GLU A 533 -18.58 15.35 5.86
C GLU A 533 -19.83 15.53 4.97
N GLY A 534 -20.24 14.48 4.27
CA GLY A 534 -21.41 14.53 3.38
C GLY A 534 -21.25 15.41 2.13
N CYS A 535 -20.02 15.76 1.73
CA CYS A 535 -19.72 16.67 0.61
C CYS A 535 -20.28 18.09 0.80
N GLU A 536 -20.43 18.53 2.04
CA GLU A 536 -20.99 19.86 2.35
C GLU A 536 -20.16 20.97 1.72
N PHE A 537 -18.83 20.87 1.76
CA PHE A 537 -17.93 21.93 1.36
C PHE A 537 -17.44 21.78 -0.08
N SER A 538 -17.38 22.91 -0.77
CA SER A 538 -16.76 23.01 -2.09
C SER A 538 -15.25 23.21 -1.95
N THR A 539 -14.43 22.40 -2.63
CA THR A 539 -12.98 22.62 -2.66
C THR A 539 -12.63 24.00 -3.21
N PRO A 540 -11.45 24.54 -2.90
CA PRO A 540 -10.94 25.75 -3.56
C PRO A 540 -11.02 25.61 -5.09
N GLY A 541 -11.48 26.66 -5.78
CA GLY A 541 -11.72 26.64 -7.23
C GLY A 541 -13.07 26.06 -7.67
N TYR A 542 -13.88 25.53 -6.76
CA TYR A 542 -15.23 25.04 -7.05
C TYR A 542 -16.28 25.84 -6.29
N ALA A 543 -17.49 25.96 -6.83
CA ALA A 543 -18.62 26.56 -6.15
C ALA A 543 -19.86 25.67 -6.21
N ASP A 544 -20.78 25.93 -5.28
CA ASP A 544 -22.08 25.26 -5.25
C ASP A 544 -22.86 25.58 -6.51
N GLY A 545 -23.65 24.64 -7.02
CA GLY A 545 -24.52 24.93 -8.14
C GLY A 545 -25.54 26.00 -7.83
N ASP A 546 -26.15 26.53 -8.89
CA ASP A 546 -27.26 27.45 -8.73
C ASP A 546 -28.48 26.76 -8.10
N TYR A 547 -29.54 27.51 -7.87
CA TYR A 547 -30.81 27.06 -7.28
C TYR A 547 -31.46 25.84 -7.99
N ALA A 548 -31.03 25.51 -9.21
CA ALA A 548 -31.42 24.29 -9.91
C ALA A 548 -30.77 23.01 -9.36
N ASN A 549 -29.54 23.12 -8.86
CA ASN A 549 -28.76 22.03 -8.27
C ASN A 549 -27.86 22.58 -7.15
N PRO A 550 -28.41 22.96 -5.99
CA PRO A 550 -27.67 23.61 -4.92
C PRO A 550 -26.54 22.75 -4.32
N TYR A 551 -26.56 21.43 -4.55
CA TYR A 551 -25.54 20.48 -4.07
C TYR A 551 -24.59 19.99 -5.17
N GLY A 552 -24.76 20.47 -6.40
CA GLY A 552 -23.78 20.28 -7.46
C GLY A 552 -22.51 21.05 -7.12
N LYS A 553 -21.35 20.47 -7.39
CA LYS A 553 -20.06 21.15 -7.22
C LYS A 553 -19.51 21.39 -8.62
N PHE A 554 -19.35 22.65 -8.98
CA PHE A 554 -18.95 23.06 -10.32
C PHE A 554 -17.62 23.78 -10.25
N GLU A 555 -16.72 23.45 -11.18
CA GLU A 555 -15.43 24.12 -11.30
C GLU A 555 -15.65 25.56 -11.77
N CYS A 556 -15.11 26.52 -11.02
CA CYS A 556 -15.17 27.92 -11.40
C CYS A 556 -14.13 28.21 -12.49
N PRO A 557 -14.46 29.05 -13.48
CA PRO A 557 -13.52 29.37 -14.53
C PRO A 557 -12.27 30.01 -13.94
N THR A 558 -11.12 29.65 -14.49
CA THR A 558 -9.86 30.33 -14.17
C THR A 558 -9.51 31.39 -15.22
N ALA A 559 -10.01 31.24 -16.45
CA ALA A 559 -9.73 32.14 -17.56
C ALA A 559 -10.62 33.39 -17.55
N PRO A 560 -10.06 34.62 -17.63
CA PRO A 560 -10.84 35.86 -17.67
C PRO A 560 -11.85 35.93 -18.82
N SER A 561 -11.55 35.34 -19.98
CA SER A 561 -12.47 35.30 -21.13
C SER A 561 -13.75 34.52 -20.83
N VAL A 562 -13.65 33.43 -20.07
CA VAL A 562 -14.79 32.62 -19.65
C VAL A 562 -15.60 33.36 -18.58
N TRP A 563 -14.95 34.10 -17.68
CA TRP A 563 -15.64 34.99 -16.75
C TRP A 563 -16.46 36.08 -17.45
N VAL A 564 -15.89 36.70 -18.48
CA VAL A 564 -16.61 37.70 -19.28
C VAL A 564 -17.79 37.04 -19.99
N ALA A 565 -17.62 35.87 -20.61
CA ALA A 565 -18.71 35.15 -21.25
C ALA A 565 -19.82 34.75 -20.25
N ALA A 566 -19.45 34.26 -19.07
CA ALA A 566 -20.35 33.92 -17.98
C ALA A 566 -21.16 35.13 -17.50
N ALA A 567 -20.49 36.27 -17.28
CA ALA A 567 -21.13 37.51 -16.89
C ALA A 567 -22.05 38.01 -18.00
N SER A 568 -21.57 38.06 -19.24
CA SER A 568 -22.36 38.46 -20.41
C SER A 568 -23.60 37.58 -20.60
N TYR A 569 -23.51 36.28 -20.35
CA TYR A 569 -24.66 35.39 -20.37
C TYR A 569 -25.65 35.69 -19.24
N LEU A 570 -25.16 35.86 -18.00
CA LEU A 570 -25.98 36.17 -16.82
C LEU A 570 -26.77 37.47 -17.01
N PHE A 571 -26.12 38.54 -17.47
CA PHE A 571 -26.78 39.83 -17.77
C PHE A 571 -27.62 39.75 -19.04
N GLY A 572 -27.10 39.08 -20.08
CA GLY A 572 -27.69 39.01 -21.40
C GLY A 572 -29.03 38.29 -21.41
N LYS A 573 -29.19 37.20 -20.66
CA LYS A 573 -30.48 36.47 -20.59
C LYS A 573 -31.58 37.32 -19.95
N ASP A 574 -31.27 38.03 -18.85
CA ASP A 574 -32.25 38.85 -18.14
C ASP A 574 -32.62 40.08 -18.98
N LEU A 575 -31.63 40.68 -19.64
CA LEU A 575 -31.83 41.75 -20.60
C LEU A 575 -32.68 41.28 -21.79
N PHE A 576 -32.41 40.10 -22.35
CA PHE A 576 -33.12 39.56 -23.50
C PHE A 576 -34.60 39.37 -23.18
N VAL A 577 -34.92 38.63 -22.12
CA VAL A 577 -36.31 38.37 -21.70
C VAL A 577 -37.03 39.68 -21.37
N PHE A 578 -36.36 40.60 -20.67
CA PHE A 578 -36.95 41.87 -20.29
C PHE A 578 -37.18 42.81 -21.49
N VAL A 579 -36.24 42.90 -22.42
CA VAL A 579 -36.40 43.69 -23.66
C VAL A 579 -37.50 43.10 -24.53
N LEU A 580 -37.58 41.78 -24.62
CA LEU A 580 -38.58 41.10 -25.42
C LEU A 580 -39.99 41.27 -24.81
N ALA A 581 -40.11 41.17 -23.48
CA ALA A 581 -41.33 41.50 -22.77
C ALA A 581 -41.69 43.00 -22.90
N SER A 582 -40.72 43.90 -22.71
CA SER A 582 -40.94 45.35 -22.77
C SER A 582 -41.31 45.85 -24.17
N SER A 583 -40.65 45.34 -25.21
CA SER A 583 -40.92 45.69 -26.61
C SER A 583 -42.31 45.23 -27.04
N SER A 584 -42.74 44.05 -26.59
CA SER A 584 -44.11 43.58 -26.81
C SER A 584 -45.13 44.57 -26.25
N VAL A 585 -44.89 45.10 -25.04
CA VAL A 585 -45.79 46.03 -24.36
C VAL A 585 -45.78 47.42 -25.01
N LEU A 586 -44.60 47.93 -25.37
CA LEU A 586 -44.45 49.29 -25.90
C LEU A 586 -45.02 49.46 -27.32
N GLY A 587 -44.95 48.41 -28.15
CA GLY A 587 -45.46 48.47 -29.52
C GLY A 587 -46.99 48.36 -29.62
N ALA A 588 -47.70 48.10 -28.52
CA ALA A 588 -49.14 47.79 -28.54
C ALA A 588 -50.08 48.99 -28.77
N LYS A 589 -49.57 50.16 -29.19
CA LYS A 589 -50.37 51.41 -29.24
C LYS A 589 -51.53 51.42 -30.25
N ALA A 590 -51.76 50.38 -31.05
CA ALA A 590 -52.90 50.34 -31.99
C ALA A 590 -53.51 48.95 -32.29
N GLY A 591 -53.13 47.86 -31.58
CA GLY A 591 -53.70 46.54 -31.88
C GLY A 591 -53.22 45.40 -30.97
N ARG A 592 -53.97 44.29 -30.96
CA ARG A 592 -53.59 43.05 -30.26
C ARG A 592 -52.32 42.47 -30.89
N LYS A 593 -51.23 42.38 -30.10
CA LYS A 593 -50.00 41.71 -30.49
C LYS A 593 -50.02 40.24 -30.08
N GLU A 594 -49.83 39.36 -31.06
CA GLU A 594 -49.81 37.91 -30.90
C GLU A 594 -48.46 37.43 -30.33
N SER A 595 -47.37 38.12 -30.66
CA SER A 595 -46.01 37.80 -30.20
C SER A 595 -45.93 37.75 -28.68
N ALA A 596 -46.53 38.72 -28.00
CA ALA A 596 -46.57 38.84 -26.56
C ALA A 596 -47.17 37.61 -25.87
N VAL A 597 -48.27 37.08 -26.41
CA VAL A 597 -48.99 35.93 -25.86
C VAL A 597 -48.16 34.65 -26.05
N LEU A 598 -47.54 34.49 -27.23
CA LEU A 598 -46.71 33.33 -27.55
C LEU A 598 -45.43 33.27 -26.72
N VAL A 599 -44.76 34.41 -26.51
CA VAL A 599 -43.59 34.54 -25.62
C VAL A 599 -43.96 34.10 -24.20
N ASN A 600 -45.15 34.51 -23.79
CA ASN A 600 -45.71 34.21 -22.51
C ASN A 600 -46.00 32.71 -22.33
N HIS A 601 -46.52 32.04 -23.35
CA HIS A 601 -46.68 30.57 -23.38
C HIS A 601 -45.32 29.85 -23.32
N LEU A 602 -44.34 30.31 -24.10
CA LEU A 602 -42.99 29.75 -24.12
C LEU A 602 -42.32 29.80 -22.74
N MET A 603 -42.42 30.93 -22.02
CA MET A 603 -41.86 31.06 -20.67
C MET A 603 -42.47 30.06 -19.69
N ALA A 604 -43.77 29.78 -19.77
CA ALA A 604 -44.42 28.83 -18.87
C ALA A 604 -44.03 27.38 -19.17
N PHE A 605 -43.98 27.02 -20.46
CA PHE A 605 -43.53 25.70 -20.92
C PHE A 605 -42.05 25.45 -20.59
N GLY A 606 -41.20 26.45 -20.85
CA GLY A 606 -39.76 26.35 -20.67
C GLY A 606 -39.35 26.02 -19.23
N ILE A 607 -40.09 26.50 -18.21
CA ILE A 607 -39.81 26.19 -16.81
C ILE A 607 -39.96 24.69 -16.53
N ILE A 608 -40.96 24.01 -17.10
CA ILE A 608 -41.12 22.56 -16.90
C ILE A 608 -40.10 21.80 -17.76
N ALA A 609 -39.85 22.28 -18.98
CA ALA A 609 -38.90 21.67 -19.92
C ALA A 609 -37.47 21.64 -19.42
N SER A 610 -36.96 22.76 -18.89
CA SER A 610 -35.60 22.81 -18.34
C SER A 610 -35.43 21.87 -17.14
N ARG A 611 -36.48 21.68 -16.33
CA ARG A 611 -36.45 20.82 -15.14
C ARG A 611 -36.52 19.34 -15.48
N CYS A 612 -37.35 18.99 -16.47
CA CYS A 612 -37.36 17.63 -17.01
C CYS A 612 -35.99 17.28 -17.60
N LEU A 613 -35.40 18.19 -18.37
CA LEU A 613 -34.07 18.00 -18.96
C LEU A 613 -32.98 17.83 -17.88
N ALA A 614 -32.98 18.69 -16.86
CA ALA A 614 -32.06 18.59 -15.73
C ALA A 614 -32.21 17.26 -14.95
N ALA A 615 -33.43 16.74 -14.83
CA ALA A 615 -33.69 15.46 -14.17
C ALA A 615 -33.19 14.26 -14.98
N LEU A 616 -33.37 14.31 -16.30
CA LEU A 616 -32.83 13.29 -17.19
C LEU A 616 -31.31 13.20 -17.10
N MET A 617 -30.63 14.36 -17.07
CA MET A 617 -29.17 14.44 -16.99
C MET A 617 -28.57 13.80 -15.73
N GLN A 618 -29.36 13.63 -14.67
CA GLN A 618 -28.90 13.05 -13.41
C GLN A 618 -29.12 11.54 -13.31
N THR A 619 -29.84 10.94 -14.26
CA THR A 619 -30.05 9.49 -14.26
C THR A 619 -28.78 8.76 -14.72
N GLU A 620 -28.52 7.58 -14.15
CA GLU A 620 -27.35 6.77 -14.51
C GLU A 620 -27.30 6.44 -16.01
N VAL A 621 -28.48 6.26 -16.63
CA VAL A 621 -28.63 5.95 -18.06
C VAL A 621 -28.00 7.04 -18.94
N PHE A 622 -28.17 8.31 -18.57
CA PHE A 622 -27.59 9.44 -19.31
C PHE A 622 -26.17 9.79 -18.86
N ALA A 623 -25.83 9.54 -17.60
CA ALA A 623 -24.44 9.70 -17.11
C ALA A 623 -23.45 8.78 -17.86
N GLY A 624 -23.90 7.59 -18.29
CA GLY A 624 -23.11 6.63 -19.06
C GLY A 624 -22.97 6.93 -20.56
N GLN A 625 -23.69 7.91 -21.10
CA GLN A 625 -23.69 8.20 -22.55
C GLN A 625 -22.45 9.01 -22.99
N SER A 626 -22.20 8.98 -24.31
CA SER A 626 -21.11 9.72 -24.96
C SER A 626 -21.14 11.22 -24.64
N VAL A 627 -19.96 11.84 -24.57
CA VAL A 627 -19.76 13.28 -24.30
C VAL A 627 -20.61 14.14 -25.24
N PHE A 628 -20.66 13.78 -26.54
CA PHE A 628 -21.47 14.46 -27.54
C PHE A 628 -22.94 14.62 -27.14
N PHE A 629 -23.53 13.57 -26.56
CA PHE A 629 -24.93 13.62 -26.17
C PHE A 629 -25.18 14.57 -24.99
N ARG A 630 -24.24 14.61 -24.03
CA ARG A 630 -24.29 15.57 -22.91
C ARG A 630 -24.15 17.00 -23.40
N ASP A 631 -23.20 17.26 -24.30
CA ASP A 631 -23.00 18.60 -24.89
C ASP A 631 -24.25 19.08 -25.63
N VAL A 632 -24.95 18.18 -26.35
CA VAL A 632 -26.20 18.50 -27.04
C VAL A 632 -27.30 18.84 -26.03
N LEU A 633 -27.47 18.04 -24.96
CA LEU A 633 -28.45 18.35 -23.92
C LEU A 633 -28.15 19.67 -23.21
N ASP A 634 -26.88 19.95 -22.92
CA ASP A 634 -26.44 21.21 -22.31
C ASP A 634 -26.74 22.40 -23.22
N ALA A 635 -26.44 22.29 -24.52
CA ALA A 635 -26.77 23.32 -25.50
C ALA A 635 -28.29 23.59 -25.58
N TRP A 636 -29.12 22.55 -25.50
CA TRP A 636 -30.57 22.69 -25.47
C TRP A 636 -31.07 23.30 -24.16
N GLY A 637 -30.45 22.94 -23.03
CA GLY A 637 -30.68 23.56 -21.73
C GLY A 637 -30.52 25.07 -21.82
N ILE A 638 -29.42 25.53 -22.42
CA ILE A 638 -29.12 26.97 -22.59
C ILE A 638 -30.22 27.68 -23.38
N VAL A 639 -30.71 27.07 -24.46
CA VAL A 639 -31.78 27.66 -25.30
C VAL A 639 -33.08 27.80 -24.51
N ILE A 640 -33.49 26.75 -23.78
CA ILE A 640 -34.70 26.75 -22.98
C ILE A 640 -34.58 27.74 -21.81
N ASP A 641 -33.43 27.77 -21.15
CA ASP A 641 -33.11 28.65 -20.03
C ASP A 641 -33.12 30.13 -20.44
N THR A 642 -32.56 30.45 -21.61
CA THR A 642 -32.58 31.81 -22.17
C THR A 642 -34.01 32.28 -22.42
N GLY A 643 -34.90 31.38 -22.86
CA GLY A 643 -36.32 31.67 -23.07
C GLY A 643 -37.12 31.91 -21.78
N THR A 644 -36.65 31.40 -20.64
CA THR A 644 -37.34 31.54 -19.34
C THR A 644 -36.74 32.62 -18.45
N GLY A 645 -35.53 33.09 -18.76
CA GLY A 645 -34.74 33.96 -17.87
C GLY A 645 -34.19 33.21 -16.64
N GLN A 646 -34.47 31.92 -16.50
CA GLN A 646 -33.99 31.07 -15.42
C GLN A 646 -32.84 30.21 -15.97
N ALA A 647 -31.59 30.64 -15.76
CA ALA A 647 -30.43 29.79 -16.08
C ALA A 647 -30.37 28.62 -15.11
N ALA A 648 -30.41 27.39 -15.65
CA ALA A 648 -30.08 26.13 -14.99
C ALA A 648 -28.75 25.56 -15.52
N SER A 649 -28.34 25.94 -16.74
CA SER A 649 -27.15 25.48 -17.44
C SER A 649 -26.19 26.65 -17.71
N GLY A 650 -25.10 26.70 -16.96
CA GLY A 650 -24.07 27.74 -17.07
C GLY A 650 -23.17 27.77 -15.84
N THR A 651 -22.08 28.50 -15.94
CA THR A 651 -21.22 28.86 -14.80
C THR A 651 -22.08 29.32 -13.62
N PRO A 652 -21.98 28.66 -12.46
CA PRO A 652 -22.78 29.03 -11.31
C PRO A 652 -22.58 30.49 -10.95
N VAL A 653 -23.66 31.19 -10.65
CA VAL A 653 -23.59 32.57 -10.14
C VAL A 653 -22.76 32.60 -8.85
N SER A 654 -22.76 31.51 -8.09
CA SER A 654 -21.97 31.32 -6.88
C SER A 654 -20.45 31.42 -7.08
N CYS A 655 -19.94 31.24 -8.30
CA CYS A 655 -18.52 31.46 -8.58
C CYS A 655 -18.14 32.94 -8.42
N PHE A 656 -18.99 33.90 -8.83
CA PHE A 656 -18.65 35.33 -8.75
C PHE A 656 -18.41 35.82 -7.32
N PRO A 657 -19.30 35.52 -6.34
CA PRO A 657 -19.04 35.85 -4.95
C PRO A 657 -17.83 35.12 -4.41
N LYS A 658 -17.62 33.84 -4.75
CA LYS A 658 -16.45 33.09 -4.25
C LYS A 658 -15.12 33.67 -4.73
N ALA A 659 -15.08 34.28 -5.92
CA ALA A 659 -13.93 35.03 -6.41
C ALA A 659 -13.69 36.34 -5.65
N MET A 660 -14.72 36.92 -5.03
CA MET A 660 -14.64 38.19 -4.29
C MET A 660 -14.59 38.01 -2.76
N TYR A 661 -15.16 36.94 -2.22
CA TYR A 661 -15.41 36.71 -0.80
C TYR A 661 -15.64 35.21 -0.52
N ASP A 662 -14.82 34.61 0.35
CA ASP A 662 -14.78 33.15 0.60
C ASP A 662 -15.69 32.69 1.76
N ASP A 663 -16.57 33.56 2.26
CA ASP A 663 -17.40 33.23 3.42
C ASP A 663 -18.64 32.42 3.02
N SER A 664 -18.77 31.22 3.60
CA SER A 664 -19.91 30.31 3.46
C SER A 664 -21.09 30.68 4.37
N GLY A 665 -20.97 31.73 5.19
CA GLY A 665 -22.01 32.18 6.12
C GLY A 665 -23.22 32.87 5.49
N LEU A 666 -24.15 33.29 6.36
CA LEU A 666 -25.39 34.02 6.03
C LEU A 666 -25.14 35.25 5.14
N THR A 667 -24.05 35.97 5.41
CA THR A 667 -23.62 37.14 4.63
C THR A 667 -23.31 36.77 3.18
N GLY A 668 -22.64 35.63 2.98
CA GLY A 668 -22.37 35.08 1.65
C GLY A 668 -23.64 34.73 0.88
N PHE A 669 -24.67 34.21 1.56
CA PHE A 669 -25.97 33.96 0.93
C PHE A 669 -26.64 35.27 0.47
N PHE A 670 -26.75 36.28 1.34
CA PHE A 670 -27.39 37.54 0.97
C PHE A 670 -26.64 38.27 -0.14
N LEU A 671 -25.31 38.19 -0.16
CA LEU A 671 -24.50 38.74 -1.24
C LEU A 671 -24.74 37.98 -2.57
N LYS A 672 -24.75 36.65 -2.54
CA LYS A 672 -25.14 35.80 -3.69
C LYS A 672 -26.53 36.17 -4.20
N PHE A 673 -27.50 36.29 -3.29
CA PHE A 673 -28.88 36.64 -3.60
C PHE A 673 -29.00 38.05 -4.21
N ALA A 674 -28.29 39.04 -3.64
CA ALA A 674 -28.28 40.40 -4.15
C ALA A 674 -27.65 40.47 -5.55
N LEU A 675 -26.49 39.85 -5.75
CA LEU A 675 -25.80 39.84 -7.05
C LEU A 675 -26.62 39.14 -8.14
N ALA A 676 -27.29 38.03 -7.80
CA ALA A 676 -28.13 37.31 -8.75
C ALA A 676 -29.35 38.14 -9.21
N ASN A 677 -29.89 39.00 -8.34
CA ASN A 677 -31.08 39.82 -8.62
C ASN A 677 -30.74 41.26 -9.06
N ALA A 678 -29.51 41.71 -8.91
CA ALA A 678 -29.07 43.06 -9.27
C ALA A 678 -29.35 43.43 -10.75
N PRO A 679 -29.10 42.54 -11.76
CA PRO A 679 -29.42 42.85 -13.15
C PRO A 679 -30.90 43.15 -13.37
N ALA A 680 -31.76 42.28 -12.84
CA ALA A 680 -33.21 42.41 -12.91
C ALA A 680 -33.70 43.72 -12.27
N LEU A 681 -33.23 44.03 -11.05
CA LEU A 681 -33.57 45.27 -10.35
C LEU A 681 -33.11 46.51 -11.12
N LEU A 682 -31.90 46.48 -11.68
CA LEU A 682 -31.36 47.57 -12.47
C LEU A 682 -32.16 47.80 -13.75
N LEU A 683 -32.56 46.72 -14.45
CA LEU A 683 -33.42 46.80 -15.63
C LEU A 683 -34.79 47.41 -15.29
N VAL A 684 -35.41 46.99 -14.19
CA VAL A 684 -36.67 47.55 -13.70
C VAL A 684 -36.51 49.03 -13.34
N CYS A 685 -35.44 49.42 -12.67
CA CYS A 685 -35.18 50.83 -12.34
C CYS A 685 -34.99 51.68 -13.59
N VAL A 686 -34.09 51.29 -14.51
CA VAL A 686 -33.78 52.03 -15.75
C VAL A 686 -35.03 52.18 -16.61
N PHE A 687 -35.80 51.10 -16.79
CA PHE A 687 -37.03 51.15 -17.57
C PHE A 687 -38.14 51.94 -16.88
N GLY A 688 -38.20 51.91 -15.54
CA GLY A 688 -39.10 52.73 -14.74
C GLY A 688 -38.86 54.22 -14.94
N CYS A 689 -37.58 54.64 -14.95
CA CYS A 689 -37.18 56.01 -15.27
C CYS A 689 -37.51 56.40 -16.73
N ALA A 690 -37.38 55.47 -17.68
CA ALA A 690 -37.54 55.76 -19.11
C ALA A 690 -38.99 55.75 -19.61
N LYS A 691 -39.83 54.83 -19.11
CA LYS A 691 -41.17 54.54 -19.65
C LYS A 691 -42.30 54.59 -18.63
N GLY A 692 -41.97 54.80 -17.35
CA GLY A 692 -42.92 54.91 -16.26
C GLY A 692 -42.79 53.76 -15.26
N PHE A 693 -42.87 54.12 -13.98
CA PHE A 693 -42.68 53.21 -12.85
C PHE A 693 -43.61 51.99 -12.87
N TRP A 694 -44.92 52.21 -13.06
CA TRP A 694 -45.92 51.15 -13.04
C TRP A 694 -45.74 50.13 -14.17
N LEU A 695 -45.42 50.60 -15.38
CA LEU A 695 -45.14 49.72 -16.50
C LEU A 695 -43.94 48.81 -16.21
N SER A 696 -42.89 49.39 -15.64
CA SER A 696 -41.70 48.64 -15.28
C SER A 696 -41.94 47.61 -14.18
N ILE A 697 -42.75 47.93 -13.18
CA ILE A 697 -43.13 46.97 -12.13
C ILE A 697 -43.92 45.81 -12.71
N ILE A 698 -44.88 46.08 -13.60
CA ILE A 698 -45.73 45.05 -14.18
C ILE A 698 -44.89 44.10 -15.08
N VAL A 699 -44.06 44.67 -15.96
CA VAL A 699 -43.19 43.88 -16.84
C VAL A 699 -42.11 43.15 -16.03
N GLY A 700 -41.48 43.84 -15.08
CA GLY A 700 -40.45 43.31 -14.20
C GLY A 700 -40.94 42.19 -13.28
N SER A 701 -42.13 42.33 -12.69
CA SER A 701 -42.72 41.28 -11.84
C SER A 701 -43.04 40.02 -12.64
N ASN A 702 -43.56 40.13 -13.87
CA ASN A 702 -43.84 38.96 -14.71
C ASN A 702 -42.55 38.23 -15.14
N CYS A 703 -41.46 38.95 -15.38
CA CYS A 703 -40.18 38.38 -15.81
C CYS A 703 -39.35 37.82 -14.66
N PHE A 704 -39.23 38.57 -13.55
CA PHE A 704 -38.20 38.33 -12.54
C PHE A 704 -38.73 37.81 -11.21
N LEU A 705 -39.99 38.07 -10.87
CA LEU A 705 -40.54 37.67 -9.56
C LEU A 705 -40.58 36.14 -9.36
N PRO A 706 -40.90 35.31 -10.38
CA PRO A 706 -40.77 33.86 -10.25
C PRO A 706 -39.33 33.43 -9.90
N ALA A 707 -38.32 33.97 -10.58
CA ALA A 707 -36.92 33.65 -10.31
C ALA A 707 -36.48 34.13 -8.91
N PHE A 708 -36.92 35.31 -8.48
CA PHE A 708 -36.71 35.83 -7.12
C PHE A 708 -37.27 34.89 -6.05
N CYS A 709 -38.53 34.45 -6.20
CA CYS A 709 -39.16 33.54 -5.26
C CYS A 709 -38.45 32.18 -5.22
N GLY A 710 -38.08 31.64 -6.39
CA GLY A 710 -37.32 30.39 -6.47
C GLY A 710 -35.97 30.47 -5.75
N ARG A 711 -35.22 31.57 -5.94
CA ARG A 711 -33.94 31.78 -5.24
C ARG A 711 -34.12 31.91 -3.73
N LEU A 712 -35.23 32.47 -3.27
CA LEU A 712 -35.49 32.61 -1.84
C LEU A 712 -35.84 31.26 -1.21
N SER A 713 -36.57 30.39 -1.92
CA SER A 713 -36.94 29.07 -1.40
C SER A 713 -35.79 28.07 -1.30
N THR A 714 -34.58 28.38 -1.77
CA THR A 714 -33.39 27.54 -1.44
C THR A 714 -33.08 27.53 0.05
N LEU A 715 -33.50 28.56 0.80
CA LEU A 715 -33.39 28.62 2.26
C LEU A 715 -34.36 27.66 2.98
N LEU A 716 -35.30 27.05 2.26
CA LEU A 716 -36.22 26.05 2.83
C LEU A 716 -35.57 24.65 2.93
N ILE A 717 -34.36 24.48 2.40
CA ILE A 717 -33.64 23.20 2.37
C ILE A 717 -32.60 23.18 3.50
N SER A 718 -32.66 22.17 4.38
CA SER A 718 -31.61 21.84 5.35
C SER A 718 -31.36 20.33 5.29
N PHE A 719 -30.10 19.90 5.39
CA PHE A 719 -29.71 18.50 5.28
C PHE A 719 -28.70 18.13 6.37
N ARG A 720 -28.80 16.90 6.90
CA ARG A 720 -27.88 16.35 7.90
C ARG A 720 -27.06 15.20 7.30
N PRO A 721 -25.71 15.23 7.38
CA PRO A 721 -24.84 14.28 6.68
C PRO A 721 -24.64 12.92 7.35
N THR A 722 -25.15 12.69 8.57
CA THR A 722 -24.89 11.46 9.33
C THR A 722 -25.80 10.30 8.92
N ALA A 723 -25.23 9.17 8.50
CA ALA A 723 -25.96 8.02 7.94
C ALA A 723 -26.74 7.17 8.97
N ALA A 724 -26.49 7.33 10.28
CA ALA A 724 -26.98 6.42 11.32
C ALA A 724 -28.52 6.26 11.40
N ASP A 725 -29.29 7.23 10.93
CA ASP A 725 -30.76 7.22 10.98
C ASP A 725 -31.42 6.90 9.62
N GLY A 726 -30.63 6.48 8.64
CA GLY A 726 -31.03 6.40 7.23
C GLY A 726 -31.15 7.79 6.58
N PRO A 727 -31.35 7.87 5.25
CA PRO A 727 -31.59 9.14 4.56
C PRO A 727 -32.98 9.68 4.94
N ARG A 728 -33.12 10.19 6.16
CA ARG A 728 -34.34 10.81 6.65
C ARG A 728 -34.14 12.32 6.63
N PHE A 729 -35.02 12.99 5.91
CA PHE A 729 -35.16 14.45 5.94
C PHE A 729 -35.77 14.85 7.28
N TYR A 730 -34.95 14.97 8.30
CA TYR A 730 -35.31 15.78 9.44
C TYR A 730 -34.81 17.20 9.17
N TYR A 731 -35.72 18.17 9.26
CA TYR A 731 -35.32 19.50 9.68
C TYR A 731 -34.73 19.32 11.07
N ASP A 732 -33.42 19.52 11.22
CA ASP A 732 -32.83 19.60 12.55
C ASP A 732 -33.21 20.96 13.14
N ILE A 733 -34.46 21.02 13.62
CA ILE A 733 -35.11 22.21 14.19
C ILE A 733 -34.41 22.63 15.50
N ASP A 734 -33.53 21.79 16.06
CA ASP A 734 -32.87 22.05 17.33
C ASP A 734 -31.86 23.21 17.25
N ASN A 735 -31.42 23.61 16.05
CA ASN A 735 -30.62 24.81 15.89
C ASN A 735 -31.52 26.02 15.62
N GLY A 736 -31.89 26.76 16.67
CA GLY A 736 -32.89 27.86 16.62
C GLY A 736 -32.66 28.92 15.53
N GLN A 737 -31.44 29.07 15.01
CA GLN A 737 -31.16 29.93 13.85
C GLN A 737 -31.78 29.42 12.53
N GLN A 738 -31.76 28.12 12.26
CA GLN A 738 -32.31 27.58 11.01
C GLN A 738 -33.83 27.75 10.93
N TRP A 739 -34.53 27.57 12.06
CA TRP A 739 -35.98 27.71 12.11
C TRP A 739 -36.43 29.15 11.83
N MET A 740 -35.71 30.13 12.36
CA MET A 740 -35.97 31.55 12.09
C MET A 740 -35.76 31.89 10.62
N MET A 741 -34.79 31.27 9.94
CA MET A 741 -34.58 31.47 8.49
C MET A 741 -35.70 30.86 7.65
N VAL A 742 -36.13 29.63 7.97
CA VAL A 742 -37.26 28.99 7.27
C VAL A 742 -38.52 29.82 7.45
N LEU A 743 -38.83 30.25 8.67
CA LEU A 743 -40.00 31.08 8.96
C LEU A 743 -39.94 32.43 8.23
N ALA A 744 -38.78 33.11 8.27
CA ALA A 744 -38.57 34.36 7.54
C ALA A 744 -38.77 34.19 6.03
N THR A 745 -38.25 33.09 5.47
CA THR A 745 -38.41 32.74 4.05
C THR A 745 -39.87 32.53 3.68
N VAL A 746 -40.61 31.73 4.47
CA VAL A 746 -42.05 31.49 4.25
C VAL A 746 -42.84 32.80 4.35
N MET A 747 -42.53 33.67 5.32
CA MET A 747 -43.18 34.98 5.45
C MET A 747 -42.94 35.86 4.22
N VAL A 748 -41.70 35.98 3.75
CA VAL A 748 -41.35 36.79 2.57
C VAL A 748 -42.01 36.22 1.31
N LEU A 749 -42.01 34.90 1.11
CA LEU A 749 -42.73 34.27 0.00
C LEU A 749 -44.23 34.60 0.09
N THR A 750 -44.85 34.46 1.26
CA THR A 750 -46.28 34.77 1.46
C THR A 750 -46.59 36.23 1.12
N ILE A 751 -45.70 37.16 1.51
CA ILE A 751 -45.81 38.57 1.17
C ILE A 751 -45.69 38.77 -0.35
N CYS A 752 -44.72 38.15 -1.02
CA CYS A 752 -44.58 38.24 -2.48
C CYS A 752 -45.82 37.75 -3.23
N PHE A 753 -46.36 36.59 -2.86
CA PHE A 753 -47.58 36.03 -3.47
C PHE A 753 -48.79 36.93 -3.22
N SER A 754 -48.98 37.38 -1.98
CA SER A 754 -50.12 38.24 -1.60
C SER A 754 -50.05 39.62 -2.27
N ALA A 755 -48.86 40.24 -2.30
CA ALA A 755 -48.64 41.52 -2.96
C ALA A 755 -48.86 41.42 -4.47
N THR A 756 -48.47 40.31 -5.09
CA THR A 756 -48.69 40.07 -6.53
C THR A 756 -50.17 39.96 -6.85
N ILE A 757 -50.92 39.15 -6.10
CA ILE A 757 -52.36 39.01 -6.25
C ILE A 757 -53.04 40.37 -6.08
N TRP A 758 -52.70 41.10 -5.01
CA TRP A 758 -53.31 42.39 -4.73
C TRP A 758 -52.97 43.44 -5.80
N LEU A 759 -51.70 43.57 -6.20
CA LEU A 759 -51.27 44.53 -7.22
C LEU A 759 -51.95 44.28 -8.56
N PHE A 760 -51.98 43.02 -9.02
CA PHE A 760 -52.58 42.71 -10.32
C PHE A 760 -54.11 42.80 -10.28
N LEU A 761 -54.77 42.33 -9.23
CA LEU A 761 -56.23 42.50 -9.10
C LEU A 761 -56.61 43.98 -9.06
N ARG A 762 -55.90 44.79 -8.27
CA ARG A 762 -56.12 46.24 -8.19
C ARG A 762 -55.86 46.91 -9.54
N ALA A 763 -54.80 46.49 -10.24
CA ALA A 763 -54.48 46.99 -11.56
C ALA A 763 -55.62 46.68 -12.54
N THR A 764 -56.14 45.45 -12.56
CA THR A 764 -57.24 45.02 -13.45
C THR A 764 -58.60 45.64 -13.13
N HIS A 765 -58.86 46.01 -11.87
CA HIS A 765 -60.14 46.56 -11.42
C HIS A 765 -60.14 48.09 -11.20
N SER A 766 -59.08 48.79 -11.60
CA SER A 766 -59.03 50.25 -11.42
C SER A 766 -59.95 50.97 -12.41
N ASP A 767 -61.09 51.51 -11.92
CA ASP A 767 -62.08 52.29 -12.69
C ASP A 767 -61.58 53.68 -13.16
N GLN A 768 -60.26 53.93 -13.20
CA GLN A 768 -59.72 55.18 -13.72
C GLN A 768 -59.84 55.18 -15.25
N ASP A 769 -60.65 56.07 -15.81
CA ASP A 769 -60.83 56.24 -17.25
C ASP A 769 -60.01 57.46 -17.75
N PRO A 770 -59.10 57.32 -18.75
CA PRO A 770 -58.76 56.09 -19.46
C PRO A 770 -57.97 55.11 -18.60
N GLY A 771 -58.34 53.83 -18.66
CA GLY A 771 -57.63 52.73 -18.00
C GLY A 771 -56.14 52.82 -18.31
N SER A 772 -55.29 52.70 -17.28
CA SER A 772 -53.85 52.78 -17.50
C SER A 772 -53.46 51.80 -18.62
N LEU A 773 -52.86 52.33 -19.69
CA LEU A 773 -52.60 51.64 -20.96
C LEU A 773 -51.88 50.27 -20.78
N GLN A 774 -51.22 50.15 -19.64
CA GLN A 774 -50.35 49.09 -19.19
C GLN A 774 -51.13 47.86 -18.71
N VAL A 775 -52.25 48.08 -18.01
CA VAL A 775 -53.14 47.01 -17.54
C VAL A 775 -53.99 46.49 -18.67
N LEU A 776 -54.49 47.41 -19.50
CA LEU A 776 -55.28 47.06 -20.67
C LEU A 776 -54.49 46.11 -21.58
N TYR A 777 -53.17 46.27 -21.67
CA TYR A 777 -52.30 45.44 -22.49
C TYR A 777 -52.21 43.98 -22.01
N LEU A 778 -51.97 43.73 -20.71
CA LEU A 778 -51.88 42.36 -20.20
C LEU A 778 -53.24 41.67 -20.18
N ALA A 779 -54.32 42.42 -19.99
CA ALA A 779 -55.68 41.88 -20.00
C ALA A 779 -56.27 41.73 -21.42
N ALA A 780 -55.76 42.46 -22.41
CA ALA A 780 -56.31 42.52 -23.78
C ALA A 780 -56.41 41.17 -24.52
N PRO A 781 -55.51 40.19 -24.32
CA PRO A 781 -55.66 38.87 -24.93
C PRO A 781 -56.86 38.08 -24.40
N TYR A 782 -57.31 38.37 -23.18
CA TYR A 782 -58.34 37.62 -22.47
C TYR A 782 -59.76 38.15 -22.76
N LYS A 783 -60.76 37.31 -22.55
CA LYS A 783 -62.17 37.77 -22.52
C LYS A 783 -62.35 38.71 -21.32
N PRO A 784 -63.22 39.74 -21.40
CA PRO A 784 -63.40 40.70 -20.30
C PRO A 784 -63.69 40.07 -18.93
N GLN A 785 -64.49 38.99 -18.91
CA GLN A 785 -64.80 38.23 -17.69
C GLN A 785 -63.61 37.48 -17.06
N TYR A 786 -62.49 37.39 -17.78
CA TYR A 786 -61.25 36.72 -17.37
C TYR A 786 -60.06 37.69 -17.40
N ALA A 787 -60.28 38.99 -17.26
CA ALA A 787 -59.18 39.99 -17.25
C ALA A 787 -58.13 39.73 -16.15
N SER A 788 -58.53 39.10 -15.03
CA SER A 788 -57.64 38.71 -13.93
C SER A 788 -56.89 37.39 -14.16
N TRP A 789 -57.07 36.73 -15.32
CA TRP A 789 -56.44 35.43 -15.59
C TRP A 789 -54.91 35.48 -15.64
N GLU A 790 -54.33 36.65 -15.92
CA GLU A 790 -52.87 36.85 -15.84
C GLU A 790 -52.33 36.60 -14.41
N VAL A 791 -53.15 36.78 -13.37
CA VAL A 791 -52.80 36.46 -11.98
C VAL A 791 -52.57 34.96 -11.80
N GLU A 792 -53.46 34.11 -12.31
CA GLU A 792 -53.30 32.64 -12.26
C GLU A 792 -51.97 32.22 -12.88
N ARG A 793 -51.68 32.81 -14.04
CA ARG A 793 -50.48 32.47 -14.81
C ARG A 793 -49.19 32.90 -14.10
N LEU A 794 -49.17 34.09 -13.49
CA LEU A 794 -48.03 34.55 -12.70
C LEU A 794 -47.84 33.71 -11.43
N LEU A 795 -48.93 33.42 -10.72
CA LEU A 795 -48.92 32.54 -9.55
C LEU A 795 -48.36 31.17 -9.89
N ARG A 796 -48.82 30.56 -11.00
CA ARG A 796 -48.31 29.28 -11.48
C ARG A 796 -46.80 29.31 -11.71
N LYS A 797 -46.27 30.34 -12.39
CA LYS A 797 -44.83 30.50 -12.60
C LYS A 797 -44.06 30.61 -11.28
N MET A 798 -44.57 31.40 -10.34
CA MET A 798 -43.95 31.54 -9.02
C MET A 798 -43.97 30.22 -8.26
N THR A 799 -45.08 29.49 -8.26
CA THR A 799 -45.21 28.17 -7.61
C THR A 799 -44.29 27.14 -8.24
N PHE A 800 -44.19 27.07 -9.58
CA PHE A 800 -43.22 26.21 -10.25
C PHE A 800 -41.80 26.53 -9.82
N SER A 801 -41.43 27.80 -9.81
CA SER A 801 -40.09 28.23 -9.40
C SER A 801 -39.78 27.86 -7.95
N VAL A 802 -40.73 28.06 -7.02
CA VAL A 802 -40.58 27.70 -5.60
C VAL A 802 -40.44 26.19 -5.42
N ILE A 803 -41.30 25.39 -6.06
CA ILE A 803 -41.22 23.93 -6.00
C ILE A 803 -39.89 23.43 -6.55
N CYS A 804 -39.42 24.02 -7.65
CA CYS A 804 -38.19 23.58 -8.29
C CYS A 804 -36.94 23.76 -7.44
N THR A 805 -36.95 24.72 -6.53
CA THR A 805 -35.81 24.99 -5.66
C THR A 805 -36.00 24.37 -4.29
N ALA A 806 -37.23 24.31 -3.76
CA ALA A 806 -37.52 23.59 -2.52
C ALA A 806 -37.32 22.08 -2.65
N PHE A 807 -37.55 21.53 -3.85
CA PHE A 807 -37.30 20.13 -4.19
C PHE A 807 -36.30 20.08 -5.36
N PRO A 808 -35.00 20.22 -5.09
CA PRO A 808 -34.01 20.22 -6.14
C PRO A 808 -33.96 18.84 -6.81
N VAL A 809 -33.75 18.87 -8.11
CA VAL A 809 -33.74 17.68 -8.96
C VAL A 809 -32.72 16.64 -8.45
N THR A 810 -31.59 17.08 -7.89
CA THR A 810 -30.53 16.19 -7.35
C THR A 810 -30.94 15.38 -6.14
N MET A 811 -31.95 15.82 -5.40
CA MET A 811 -32.42 15.13 -4.20
C MET A 811 -33.74 14.41 -4.46
N HIS A 812 -34.67 15.08 -5.13
CA HIS A 812 -36.05 14.63 -5.26
C HIS A 812 -36.61 14.87 -6.66
N PRO A 813 -36.00 14.28 -7.71
CA PRO A 813 -36.45 14.50 -9.08
C PRO A 813 -37.90 14.03 -9.24
N MET A 814 -38.26 12.92 -8.59
CA MET A 814 -39.63 12.38 -8.67
C MET A 814 -40.67 13.27 -7.99
N THR A 815 -40.42 13.72 -6.76
CA THR A 815 -41.37 14.58 -6.03
C THR A 815 -41.55 15.92 -6.73
N GLN A 816 -40.45 16.53 -7.19
CA GLN A 816 -40.49 17.78 -7.93
C GLN A 816 -41.32 17.63 -9.21
N LEU A 817 -41.00 16.66 -10.07
CA LEU A 817 -41.69 16.46 -11.34
C LEU A 817 -43.16 16.08 -11.15
N ALA A 818 -43.48 15.29 -10.12
CA ALA A 818 -44.88 14.95 -9.79
C ALA A 818 -45.67 16.20 -9.38
N LEU A 819 -45.12 17.07 -8.53
CA LEU A 819 -45.77 18.31 -8.13
C LEU A 819 -45.96 19.28 -9.31
N LEU A 820 -44.94 19.42 -10.17
CA LEU A 820 -45.02 20.23 -11.39
C LEU A 820 -46.09 19.70 -12.34
N ALA A 821 -46.15 18.38 -12.54
CA ALA A 821 -47.16 17.72 -13.36
C ALA A 821 -48.57 17.94 -12.79
N CYS A 822 -48.77 17.75 -11.48
CA CYS A 822 -50.06 17.99 -10.84
C CYS A 822 -50.57 19.43 -11.06
N ILE A 823 -49.71 20.44 -10.87
CA ILE A 823 -50.08 21.84 -11.10
C ILE A 823 -50.37 22.08 -12.58
N SER A 824 -49.56 21.53 -13.49
CA SER A 824 -49.76 21.67 -14.93
C SER A 824 -51.05 21.00 -15.42
N ILE A 825 -51.42 19.84 -14.88
CA ILE A 825 -52.70 19.15 -15.15
C ILE A 825 -53.88 20.02 -14.69
N VAL A 826 -53.82 20.57 -13.48
CA VAL A 826 -54.88 21.45 -12.95
C VAL A 826 -55.04 22.67 -13.86
N SER A 827 -53.94 23.32 -14.25
CA SER A 827 -53.99 24.46 -15.18
C SER A 827 -54.51 24.05 -16.57
N ALA A 828 -54.10 22.91 -17.13
CA ALA A 828 -54.62 22.43 -18.40
C ALA A 828 -56.14 22.20 -18.36
N ALA A 829 -56.65 21.61 -17.27
CA ALA A 829 -58.08 21.42 -17.05
C ALA A 829 -58.84 22.77 -16.96
N LEU A 830 -58.23 23.77 -16.30
CA LEU A 830 -58.79 25.12 -16.23
C LEU A 830 -58.85 25.79 -17.62
N TYR A 831 -57.81 25.67 -18.45
CA TYR A 831 -57.81 26.22 -19.81
C TYR A 831 -58.83 25.54 -20.73
N LEU A 832 -58.96 24.20 -20.63
CA LEU A 832 -59.96 23.43 -21.36
C LEU A 832 -61.38 23.87 -21.00
N LYS A 833 -61.65 24.11 -19.72
CA LYS A 833 -63.00 24.44 -19.22
C LYS A 833 -63.37 25.91 -19.43
N LEU A 834 -62.45 26.84 -19.18
CA LEU A 834 -62.76 28.27 -19.08
C LEU A 834 -62.40 29.04 -20.35
N GLN A 835 -61.48 28.54 -21.17
CA GLN A 835 -61.02 29.16 -22.42
C GLN A 835 -60.85 30.69 -22.29
N PRO A 836 -59.94 31.15 -21.41
CA PRO A 836 -59.85 32.54 -21.01
C PRO A 836 -59.42 33.49 -22.15
N TYR A 837 -58.67 33.03 -23.15
CA TYR A 837 -58.26 33.86 -24.29
C TYR A 837 -59.44 34.17 -25.22
N SER A 838 -59.42 35.38 -25.78
CA SER A 838 -60.41 35.86 -26.76
C SER A 838 -60.30 35.15 -28.12
N LEU A 839 -59.09 34.69 -28.49
CA LEU A 839 -58.85 33.88 -29.69
C LEU A 839 -58.72 32.40 -29.31
N ALA A 840 -59.51 31.55 -29.95
CA ALA A 840 -59.52 30.10 -29.69
C ALA A 840 -58.12 29.47 -29.83
N LYS A 841 -57.35 29.86 -30.86
CA LYS A 841 -55.99 29.35 -31.10
C LYS A 841 -55.06 29.49 -29.89
N PHE A 842 -55.17 30.57 -29.09
CA PHE A 842 -54.31 30.76 -27.92
C PHE A 842 -54.68 29.83 -26.77
N ASN A 843 -55.97 29.49 -26.60
CA ASN A 843 -56.40 28.48 -25.63
C ASN A 843 -55.92 27.09 -26.04
N GLU A 844 -56.00 26.75 -27.33
CA GLU A 844 -55.54 25.47 -27.87
C GLU A 844 -54.02 25.31 -27.73
N MET A 845 -53.25 26.34 -28.06
CA MET A 845 -51.79 26.32 -27.93
C MET A 845 -51.33 26.21 -26.48
N GLU A 846 -51.88 27.01 -25.55
CA GLU A 846 -51.52 26.92 -24.13
C GLU A 846 -51.89 25.56 -23.54
N THR A 847 -53.10 25.05 -23.85
CA THR A 847 -53.51 23.70 -23.45
C THR A 847 -52.57 22.64 -24.01
N GLY A 848 -52.22 22.74 -25.29
CA GLY A 848 -51.30 21.82 -25.96
C GLY A 848 -49.92 21.80 -25.32
N LEU A 849 -49.36 22.97 -24.99
CA LEU A 849 -48.06 23.09 -24.31
C LEU A 849 -48.11 22.53 -22.88
N LEU A 850 -49.18 22.77 -22.13
CA LEU A 850 -49.34 22.19 -20.79
C LEU A 850 -49.46 20.66 -20.84
N LEU A 851 -50.19 20.11 -21.81
CA LEU A 851 -50.26 18.66 -22.03
C LEU A 851 -48.90 18.09 -22.46
N ALA A 852 -48.18 18.73 -23.37
CA ALA A 852 -46.84 18.34 -23.77
C ALA A 852 -45.88 18.36 -22.56
N ALA A 853 -45.97 19.37 -21.71
CA ALA A 853 -45.18 19.47 -20.48
C ALA A 853 -45.48 18.31 -19.50
N ASN A 854 -46.75 17.90 -19.39
CA ASN A 854 -47.13 16.75 -18.57
C ASN A 854 -46.61 15.43 -19.13
N VAL A 855 -46.71 15.21 -20.45
CA VAL A 855 -46.16 14.01 -21.11
C VAL A 855 -44.65 13.93 -20.87
N MET A 856 -43.94 15.04 -21.06
CA MET A 856 -42.51 15.13 -20.81
C MET A 856 -42.15 14.86 -19.33
N ALA A 857 -42.91 15.40 -18.37
CA ALA A 857 -42.71 15.12 -16.95
C ALA A 857 -42.91 13.63 -16.61
N VAL A 858 -43.95 13.00 -17.16
CA VAL A 858 -44.22 11.56 -16.99
C VAL A 858 -43.11 10.71 -17.61
N LEU A 859 -42.68 11.02 -18.84
CA LEU A 859 -41.57 10.31 -19.49
C LEU A 859 -40.26 10.45 -18.71
N THR A 860 -40.03 11.62 -18.11
CA THR A 860 -38.89 11.86 -17.24
C THR A 860 -38.97 11.06 -15.95
N LEU A 861 -40.14 11.04 -15.29
CA LEU A 861 -40.40 10.20 -14.12
C LEU A 861 -40.14 8.71 -14.41
N LEU A 862 -40.56 8.22 -15.57
CA LEU A 862 -40.30 6.85 -16.03
C LEU A 862 -38.79 6.60 -16.22
N SER A 863 -38.06 7.58 -16.77
CA SER A 863 -36.61 7.48 -16.94
C SER A 863 -35.85 7.54 -15.62
N SER A 864 -36.37 8.23 -14.61
CA SER A 864 -35.71 8.44 -13.31
C SER A 864 -36.07 7.39 -12.24
N HIS A 865 -36.94 6.42 -12.53
CA HIS A 865 -37.41 5.46 -11.54
C HIS A 865 -36.29 4.46 -11.15
N PRO A 866 -35.88 4.36 -9.86
CA PRO A 866 -34.68 3.64 -9.41
C PRO A 866 -34.87 2.13 -9.19
N SER A 867 -35.94 1.50 -9.67
CA SER A 867 -36.29 0.13 -9.27
C SER A 867 -35.51 -0.95 -10.03
N ALA A 868 -34.77 -1.78 -9.28
CA ALA A 868 -34.13 -3.01 -9.75
C ALA A 868 -35.12 -4.13 -10.14
N ASP A 869 -36.40 -4.01 -9.78
CA ASP A 869 -37.40 -5.09 -9.93
C ASP A 869 -38.05 -5.15 -11.33
N TRP A 870 -37.86 -4.14 -12.17
CA TRP A 870 -38.35 -4.17 -13.55
C TRP A 870 -37.23 -4.76 -14.41
N GLY A 871 -37.37 -6.03 -14.80
CA GLY A 871 -36.29 -6.89 -15.33
C GLY A 871 -35.37 -6.33 -16.43
N THR A 872 -34.32 -7.10 -16.75
CA THR A 872 -33.13 -6.80 -17.59
C THR A 872 -33.24 -5.96 -18.87
N TYR A 873 -34.43 -5.66 -19.41
CA TYR A 873 -34.63 -4.80 -20.60
C TYR A 873 -34.80 -3.30 -20.29
N LEU A 874 -34.69 -2.90 -19.02
CA LEU A 874 -35.03 -1.55 -18.54
C LEU A 874 -34.18 -0.39 -19.09
N PRO A 875 -32.86 -0.51 -19.32
CA PRO A 875 -32.04 0.63 -19.76
C PRO A 875 -32.49 1.19 -21.11
N GLY A 876 -32.95 0.32 -22.02
CA GLY A 876 -33.44 0.73 -23.34
C GLY A 876 -34.75 1.52 -23.26
N ILE A 877 -35.65 1.14 -22.35
CA ILE A 877 -36.93 1.83 -22.14
C ILE A 877 -36.71 3.18 -21.46
N GLN A 878 -35.87 3.24 -20.42
CA GLN A 878 -35.52 4.48 -19.74
C GLN A 878 -34.85 5.47 -20.72
N PHE A 879 -33.90 4.97 -21.53
CA PHE A 879 -33.26 5.78 -22.56
C PHE A 879 -34.27 6.28 -23.60
N ALA A 880 -35.14 5.41 -24.13
CA ALA A 880 -36.16 5.80 -25.10
C ALA A 880 -37.15 6.83 -24.52
N ALA A 881 -37.57 6.66 -23.26
CA ALA A 881 -38.45 7.61 -22.58
C ALA A 881 -37.75 8.97 -22.39
N GLY A 882 -36.49 8.98 -21.97
CA GLY A 882 -35.70 10.20 -21.87
C GLY A 882 -35.49 10.89 -23.23
N MET A 883 -35.18 10.14 -24.28
CA MET A 883 -35.06 10.67 -25.65
C MET A 883 -36.37 11.29 -26.15
N ALA A 884 -37.50 10.64 -25.86
CA ALA A 884 -38.82 11.17 -26.20
C ALA A 884 -39.11 12.47 -25.44
N ALA A 885 -38.80 12.54 -24.14
CA ALA A 885 -38.94 13.75 -23.34
C ALA A 885 -38.08 14.91 -23.89
N VAL A 886 -36.81 14.65 -24.23
CA VAL A 886 -35.92 15.64 -24.86
C VAL A 886 -36.48 16.12 -26.20
N SER A 887 -36.98 15.20 -27.04
CA SER A 887 -37.55 15.52 -28.35
C SER A 887 -38.79 16.41 -28.24
N ILE A 888 -39.66 16.15 -27.25
CA ILE A 888 -40.84 16.99 -26.98
C ILE A 888 -40.41 18.37 -26.49
N GLY A 889 -39.51 18.44 -25.50
CA GLY A 889 -39.02 19.70 -24.94
C GLY A 889 -38.38 20.61 -26.00
N THR A 890 -37.48 20.06 -26.80
CA THR A 890 -36.76 20.78 -27.87
C THR A 890 -37.69 21.13 -29.03
N GLY A 891 -38.51 20.19 -29.49
CA GLY A 891 -39.45 20.39 -30.59
C GLY A 891 -40.46 21.50 -30.29
N CYS A 892 -41.10 21.48 -29.12
CA CYS A 892 -42.03 22.53 -28.70
C CYS A 892 -41.36 23.90 -28.57
N THR A 893 -40.14 23.95 -28.01
CA THR A 893 -39.38 25.21 -27.86
C THR A 893 -39.03 25.83 -29.21
N VAL A 894 -38.48 25.03 -30.14
CA VAL A 894 -38.14 25.50 -31.50
C VAL A 894 -39.39 25.95 -32.25
N TRP A 895 -40.48 25.17 -32.17
CA TRP A 895 -41.74 25.53 -32.80
C TRP A 895 -42.30 26.86 -32.27
N MET A 896 -42.28 27.06 -30.95
CA MET A 896 -42.70 28.33 -30.34
C MET A 896 -41.79 29.50 -30.74
N ALA A 897 -40.48 29.31 -30.82
CA ALA A 897 -39.55 30.34 -31.28
C ALA A 897 -39.85 30.78 -32.73
N ILE A 898 -40.15 29.83 -33.62
CA ILE A 898 -40.56 30.10 -35.00
C ILE A 898 -41.87 30.90 -35.02
N LEU A 899 -42.88 30.49 -34.24
CA LEU A 899 -44.15 31.21 -34.15
C LEU A 899 -43.99 32.64 -33.62
N ILE A 900 -43.15 32.82 -32.60
CA ILE A 900 -42.84 34.14 -32.04
C ILE A 900 -42.16 35.01 -33.11
N GLY A 901 -41.16 34.48 -33.81
CA GLY A 901 -40.49 35.20 -34.91
C GLY A 901 -41.44 35.59 -36.04
N ALA A 902 -42.30 34.67 -36.47
CA ALA A 902 -43.31 34.94 -37.49
C ALA A 902 -44.32 36.01 -37.03
N ALA A 903 -44.76 35.96 -35.78
CA ALA A 903 -45.64 36.96 -35.20
C ALA A 903 -44.96 38.34 -35.14
N PHE A 904 -43.69 38.42 -34.73
CA PHE A 904 -42.92 39.67 -34.73
C PHE A 904 -42.76 40.27 -36.12
N MET A 905 -42.46 39.46 -37.14
CA MET A 905 -42.34 39.92 -38.52
C MET A 905 -43.68 40.47 -39.04
N THR A 906 -44.76 39.74 -38.79
CA THR A 906 -46.12 40.14 -39.20
C THR A 906 -46.58 41.41 -38.48
N GLU A 907 -46.25 41.57 -37.21
CA GLU A 907 -46.54 42.79 -36.44
C GLU A 907 -45.73 43.98 -36.96
N ARG A 908 -44.46 43.77 -37.32
CA ARG A 908 -43.59 44.81 -37.88
C ARG A 908 -44.02 45.26 -39.28
N GLU A 909 -44.59 44.36 -40.09
CA GLU A 909 -45.14 44.71 -41.41
C GLU A 909 -46.43 45.54 -41.30
N LYS A 910 -47.15 45.47 -40.17
CA LYS A 910 -48.38 46.22 -39.91
C LYS A 910 -48.12 47.59 -39.25
N GLU A 911 -46.94 47.79 -38.69
CA GLU A 911 -46.45 49.06 -38.14
C GLU A 911 -45.80 49.92 -39.22
#